data_AF-A0AAD7K5U2-F1
#
_entry.id   AF-A0AAD7K5U2-F1
#
_cell.length_a   1.000
_cell.length_b   1.000
_cell.length_c   1.000
_cell.angle_alpha   90.00
_cell.angle_beta   90.00
_cell.angle_gamma   90.00
#
_symmetry.space_group_name_H-M   'P 1'
#
loop_
_entity.id
_entity.type
_entity.pdbx_description
1 polymer ?
#
loop_
_entity_poly.entity_id
_entity_poly.type
_entity_poly.pdbx_seq_one_letter_code
_entity_poly.pdbx_strand_id
1 'polypeptide(L)'
;QHAHILSQAFTRKLEGDALGLFQRSLEAYARGFNPARHYGKIIDMHAPSGAGKSKEADAFKDLVLKYPTWTICFRPSDDPSIGWPPGDVPAYNFFKNNPCRTPEERVATFLGAFFEVAAEQLKVKDGVTAAASARNEWKYVWQSGVEYADSRRGTLFARVADRARALLNSGMDTDPAPALVEPAARYRELWNRYCEEPAVALVSRIQEPYCFVALDECIDIPNIASIELGRILEAGHHIPELWFILLGTNAKIQSLVPSAARIVPSARFPQLQCLPAWCYFGFGQLAPPEPDTPRKALLVDYLRMIGRPLFAAYNTPTASYLNVGKKLFSPKHTFDTDDPGHIFTAFSHRILLELGNTDTAHDLAAESVNSSLRYATSIDGGIVRTVCPSEPLLSLIASDALNKGNNFVSSLRTLVDAVNATTIDRGQEGELYCRLLIIRARDPWFSDRRPLHPGDTFSQGAFTVRLITLENHLDALVHLEQLEPSDQVELRKVVAAYHVNITHMIQFDDEISAIPQTYLRSLCIRGAAVQCCHRQPVIDGFWVAYKGDLDQPFDLDQFLVVSWQSKAKAAAASQTDLVNSLTGPMQIDSRGKRCKVAQLVILMDLQAKASFKGQGNTKVRATHRAAKVPPPSTKCNAPAVWGGYALPDETEPETWCLNIRGHDRASYPCTDSAPCEERPPDFASLFDQVLPDIVAQSITAEVSHHADACLRPLSRFLGVVA
;
A
#
# COMPACT_ATOMS: atom_id res chain seq x y z
N GLN A 1 15.11 -10.05 -23.83
CA GLN A 1 15.41 -10.46 -22.43
C GLN A 1 14.46 -9.84 -21.40
N HIS A 2 14.32 -8.51 -21.33
CA HIS A 2 13.38 -7.83 -20.40
C HIS A 2 11.94 -8.37 -20.50
N ALA A 3 11.39 -8.44 -21.73
CA ALA A 3 10.07 -9.02 -22.00
C ALA A 3 9.88 -10.45 -21.44
N HIS A 4 10.93 -11.27 -21.52
CA HIS A 4 10.92 -12.63 -21.00
C HIS A 4 10.87 -12.65 -19.47
N ILE A 5 11.59 -11.74 -18.80
CA ILE A 5 11.57 -11.61 -17.34
C ILE A 5 10.21 -11.10 -16.85
N LEU A 6 9.61 -10.12 -17.53
CA LEU A 6 8.25 -9.66 -17.23
C LEU A 6 7.23 -10.79 -17.39
N SER A 7 7.30 -11.53 -18.50
CA SER A 7 6.45 -12.70 -18.75
C SER A 7 6.63 -13.78 -17.68
N GLN A 8 7.86 -14.09 -17.28
CA GLN A 8 8.13 -15.02 -16.18
C GLN A 8 7.55 -14.52 -14.85
N ALA A 9 7.76 -13.25 -14.50
CA ALA A 9 7.22 -12.67 -13.26
C ALA A 9 5.68 -12.68 -13.26
N PHE A 10 5.06 -12.45 -14.42
CA PHE A 10 3.61 -12.48 -14.60
C PHE A 10 3.02 -13.90 -14.52
N THR A 11 3.75 -14.91 -15.01
CA THR A 11 3.30 -16.31 -15.01
C THR A 11 3.62 -17.08 -13.72
N ARG A 12 4.42 -16.50 -12.82
CA ARG A 12 4.62 -17.06 -11.47
C ARG A 12 3.30 -17.10 -10.70
N LYS A 13 3.04 -18.22 -10.01
CA LYS A 13 1.89 -18.38 -9.11
C LYS A 13 1.84 -17.23 -8.08
N LEU A 14 0.65 -16.70 -7.83
CA LEU A 14 0.44 -15.73 -6.76
C LEU A 14 0.52 -16.43 -5.40
N GLU A 15 1.30 -15.86 -4.49
CA GLU A 15 1.27 -16.24 -3.08
C GLU A 15 0.27 -15.36 -2.30
N GLY A 16 -0.32 -15.92 -1.24
CA GLY A 16 -1.33 -15.26 -0.41
C GLY A 16 -2.78 -15.69 -0.70
N ASP A 17 -3.73 -15.04 -0.02
CA ASP A 17 -5.17 -15.38 -0.05
C ASP A 17 -6.02 -14.32 -0.79
N ALA A 18 -5.41 -13.40 -1.55
CA ALA A 18 -6.16 -12.37 -2.31
C ALA A 18 -7.19 -13.03 -3.25
N LEU A 19 -6.76 -14.08 -3.95
CA LEU A 19 -7.61 -14.86 -4.84
C LEU A 19 -8.76 -15.57 -4.09
N GLY A 20 -8.45 -16.18 -2.94
CA GLY A 20 -9.45 -16.86 -2.11
C GLY A 20 -10.43 -15.89 -1.47
N LEU A 21 -9.98 -14.70 -1.08
CA LEU A 21 -10.82 -13.60 -0.62
C LEU A 21 -11.78 -13.14 -1.73
N PHE A 22 -11.30 -12.95 -2.96
CA PHE A 22 -12.18 -12.56 -4.06
C PHE A 22 -13.25 -13.61 -4.31
N GLN A 23 -12.88 -14.89 -4.34
CA GLN A 23 -13.84 -15.99 -4.49
C GLN A 23 -14.94 -15.93 -3.43
N ARG A 24 -14.58 -15.73 -2.17
CA ARG A 24 -15.55 -15.62 -1.06
C ARG A 24 -16.43 -14.37 -1.19
N SER A 25 -15.90 -13.29 -1.76
CA SER A 25 -16.63 -12.05 -2.00
C SER A 25 -17.58 -12.11 -3.20
N LEU A 26 -17.34 -12.99 -4.20
CA LEU A 26 -18.24 -13.12 -5.37
C LEU A 26 -19.68 -13.44 -5.00
N GLU A 27 -19.90 -14.30 -4.00
CA GLU A 27 -21.25 -14.58 -3.52
C GLU A 27 -21.90 -13.36 -2.86
N ALA A 28 -21.10 -12.54 -2.16
CA ALA A 28 -21.57 -11.30 -1.57
C ALA A 28 -21.95 -10.28 -2.66
N TYR A 29 -21.16 -10.17 -3.72
CA TYR A 29 -21.51 -9.36 -4.90
C TYR A 29 -22.80 -9.84 -5.56
N ALA A 30 -22.93 -11.16 -5.79
CA ALA A 30 -24.13 -11.72 -6.41
C ALA A 30 -25.40 -11.52 -5.57
N ARG A 31 -25.31 -11.70 -4.25
CA ARG A 31 -26.44 -11.46 -3.32
C ARG A 31 -26.75 -9.97 -3.15
N GLY A 32 -25.73 -9.11 -3.19
CA GLY A 32 -25.87 -7.66 -3.04
C GLY A 32 -26.37 -6.97 -4.30
N PHE A 33 -26.11 -7.53 -5.48
CA PHE A 33 -26.53 -6.96 -6.75
C PHE A 33 -28.06 -6.85 -6.82
N ASN A 34 -28.50 -5.65 -7.21
CA ASN A 34 -29.90 -5.32 -7.40
C ASN A 34 -29.99 -4.37 -8.61
N PRO A 35 -30.64 -4.77 -9.71
CA PRO A 35 -30.70 -3.95 -10.93
C PRO A 35 -31.47 -2.63 -10.76
N ALA A 36 -32.28 -2.49 -9.69
CA ALA A 36 -32.92 -1.22 -9.35
C ALA A 36 -32.01 -0.26 -8.57
N ARG A 37 -30.87 -0.75 -8.06
CA ARG A 37 -29.91 0.03 -7.25
C ARG A 37 -28.53 0.13 -7.88
N HIS A 38 -28.13 -0.81 -8.72
CA HIS A 38 -26.76 -0.93 -9.20
C HIS A 38 -26.65 -0.72 -10.71
N TYR A 39 -25.53 -0.15 -11.14
CA TYR A 39 -25.21 0.16 -12.54
C TYR A 39 -24.86 -1.08 -13.40
N GLY A 40 -25.14 -2.28 -12.91
CA GLY A 40 -24.85 -3.56 -13.57
C GLY A 40 -23.96 -4.48 -12.75
N LYS A 41 -23.65 -5.66 -13.29
CA LYS A 41 -22.76 -6.66 -12.69
C LYS A 41 -21.30 -6.35 -13.02
N ILE A 42 -20.86 -5.17 -12.58
CA ILE A 42 -19.56 -4.61 -12.89
C ILE A 42 -18.78 -4.51 -11.58
N ILE A 43 -17.61 -5.13 -11.51
CA ILE A 43 -16.70 -5.07 -10.37
C ILE A 43 -15.47 -4.24 -10.79
N ASP A 44 -15.33 -3.07 -10.19
CA ASP A 44 -14.16 -2.21 -10.43
C ASP A 44 -12.98 -2.70 -9.59
N MET A 45 -11.88 -3.07 -10.24
CA MET A 45 -10.64 -3.53 -9.61
C MET A 45 -9.61 -2.40 -9.60
N HIS A 46 -9.42 -1.82 -8.41
CA HIS A 46 -8.53 -0.68 -8.19
C HIS A 46 -7.33 -1.08 -7.34
N ALA A 47 -6.18 -1.21 -7.99
CA ALA A 47 -4.89 -1.28 -7.32
C ALA A 47 -3.96 -0.17 -7.83
N PRO A 48 -2.94 0.17 -7.05
CA PRO A 48 -1.88 1.06 -7.51
C PRO A 48 -0.99 0.46 -8.61
N SER A 49 -0.19 1.31 -9.25
CA SER A 49 0.74 0.92 -10.33
C SER A 49 1.71 -0.18 -9.87
N GLY A 50 1.86 -1.24 -10.67
CA GLY A 50 2.80 -2.32 -10.38
C GLY A 50 2.37 -3.36 -9.34
N ALA A 51 1.21 -3.20 -8.67
CA ALA A 51 0.66 -4.17 -7.72
C ALA A 51 0.15 -5.47 -8.37
N GLY A 52 0.31 -5.62 -9.69
CA GLY A 52 -0.07 -6.83 -10.39
C GLY A 52 -1.56 -6.95 -10.70
N LYS A 53 -2.33 -5.86 -10.82
CA LYS A 53 -3.77 -5.91 -11.22
C LYS A 53 -4.05 -6.84 -12.38
N SER A 54 -3.37 -6.62 -13.51
CA SER A 54 -3.57 -7.43 -14.71
C SER A 54 -3.06 -8.86 -14.51
N LYS A 55 -2.10 -9.06 -13.59
CA LYS A 55 -1.67 -10.39 -13.16
C LYS A 55 -2.74 -11.05 -12.31
N GLU A 56 -3.38 -10.33 -11.40
CA GLU A 56 -4.49 -10.84 -10.60
C GLU A 56 -5.70 -11.11 -11.49
N ALA A 57 -6.04 -10.23 -12.44
CA ALA A 57 -6.93 -10.49 -13.58
C ALA A 57 -6.60 -11.77 -14.35
N ASP A 58 -5.32 -11.97 -14.68
CA ASP A 58 -4.85 -13.18 -15.37
C ASP A 58 -4.58 -14.34 -14.40
N ALA A 59 -4.68 -14.18 -13.09
CA ALA A 59 -4.56 -15.24 -12.07
C ALA A 59 -5.93 -15.58 -11.46
N PHE A 60 -6.94 -14.74 -11.68
CA PHE A 60 -8.34 -15.17 -11.85
C PHE A 60 -8.44 -16.19 -12.98
N LYS A 61 -7.37 -16.40 -13.77
CA LYS A 61 -7.19 -17.56 -14.63
C LYS A 61 -6.60 -18.82 -13.96
N ASP A 62 -5.96 -18.75 -12.82
CA ASP A 62 -5.76 -19.97 -12.01
C ASP A 62 -7.10 -20.37 -11.36
N LEU A 63 -7.97 -19.37 -11.15
CA LEU A 63 -9.41 -19.53 -10.99
C LEU A 63 -10.13 -19.94 -12.29
N VAL A 64 -9.49 -19.95 -13.47
CA VAL A 64 -10.06 -20.51 -14.72
C VAL A 64 -10.18 -22.03 -14.67
N LEU A 65 -9.60 -22.69 -13.67
CA LEU A 65 -10.03 -24.04 -13.33
C LEU A 65 -11.45 -24.09 -12.71
N LYS A 66 -12.00 -22.95 -12.27
CA LYS A 66 -13.29 -22.81 -11.57
C LYS A 66 -14.31 -21.89 -12.27
N TYR A 67 -13.92 -20.76 -12.88
CA TYR A 67 -14.82 -19.86 -13.65
C TYR A 67 -14.18 -19.34 -14.95
N PRO A 68 -14.90 -19.27 -16.08
CA PRO A 68 -14.39 -18.68 -17.33
C PRO A 68 -14.16 -17.18 -17.25
N THR A 69 -12.97 -16.75 -17.67
CA THR A 69 -12.54 -15.35 -17.66
C THR A 69 -11.77 -15.02 -18.92
N TRP A 70 -12.08 -13.89 -19.55
CA TRP A 70 -11.30 -13.30 -20.63
C TRP A 70 -10.80 -11.92 -20.24
N THR A 71 -9.56 -11.60 -20.60
CA THR A 71 -8.97 -10.27 -20.39
C THR A 71 -8.82 -9.57 -21.74
N ILE A 72 -9.05 -8.26 -21.80
CA ILE A 72 -8.84 -7.39 -22.98
C ILE A 72 -8.04 -6.17 -22.51
N CYS A 73 -6.87 -5.90 -23.09
CA CYS A 73 -6.01 -4.77 -22.73
C CYS A 73 -6.01 -3.70 -23.83
N PHE A 74 -6.53 -2.51 -23.52
CA PHE A 74 -6.67 -1.41 -24.46
C PHE A 74 -5.43 -0.50 -24.54
N ARG A 75 -4.23 -1.02 -24.29
CA ARG A 75 -2.99 -0.24 -24.45
C ARG A 75 -2.68 0.00 -25.93
N PRO A 76 -2.20 1.19 -26.34
CA PRO A 76 -1.85 1.49 -27.74
C PRO A 76 -0.70 0.68 -28.33
N SER A 77 0.06 -0.03 -27.50
CA SER A 77 1.26 -0.76 -27.92
C SER A 77 1.29 -2.15 -27.30
N ASP A 78 1.77 -3.10 -28.10
CA ASP A 78 2.13 -4.47 -27.75
C ASP A 78 3.60 -4.59 -27.28
N ASP A 79 4.33 -3.48 -27.16
CA ASP A 79 5.70 -3.49 -26.64
C ASP A 79 5.67 -3.73 -25.12
N PRO A 80 6.18 -4.89 -24.64
CA PRO A 80 6.24 -5.21 -23.22
C PRO A 80 7.14 -4.26 -22.42
N SER A 81 7.99 -3.46 -23.08
CA SER A 81 8.81 -2.43 -22.43
C SER A 81 8.01 -1.21 -21.97
N ILE A 82 6.87 -0.94 -22.63
CA ILE A 82 5.99 0.20 -22.36
C ILE A 82 5.00 -0.16 -21.23
N GLY A 83 4.59 -1.41 -21.15
CA GLY A 83 3.70 -1.90 -20.09
C GLY A 83 3.39 -3.38 -20.25
N TRP A 84 2.96 -4.01 -19.15
CA TRP A 84 2.57 -5.43 -19.16
C TRP A 84 1.19 -5.61 -18.48
N PRO A 85 0.29 -6.44 -19.03
CA PRO A 85 0.44 -7.26 -20.25
C PRO A 85 0.46 -6.42 -21.52
N PRO A 86 1.04 -6.87 -22.66
CA PRO A 86 1.01 -6.13 -23.92
C PRO A 86 -0.41 -5.73 -24.34
N GLY A 87 -0.56 -4.61 -25.05
CA GLY A 87 -1.86 -4.16 -25.56
C GLY A 87 -2.42 -5.10 -26.64
N ASP A 88 -3.74 -5.29 -26.63
CA ASP A 88 -4.45 -5.92 -27.73
C ASP A 88 -4.64 -4.91 -28.87
N VAL A 89 -3.54 -4.63 -29.58
CA VAL A 89 -3.45 -3.59 -30.61
C VAL A 89 -4.61 -3.60 -31.62
N PRO A 90 -5.12 -4.75 -32.11
CA PRO A 90 -6.30 -4.76 -32.99
C PRO A 90 -7.57 -4.20 -32.31
N ALA A 91 -7.77 -4.47 -31.02
CA ALA A 91 -8.89 -3.92 -30.25
C ALA A 91 -8.74 -2.40 -30.08
N TYR A 92 -7.56 -1.93 -29.69
CA TYR A 92 -7.28 -0.49 -29.58
C TYR A 92 -7.50 0.24 -30.93
N ASN A 93 -6.97 -0.33 -32.02
CA ASN A 93 -7.09 0.24 -33.36
C ASN A 93 -8.54 0.28 -33.87
N PHE A 94 -9.38 -0.69 -33.49
CA PHE A 94 -10.81 -0.64 -33.81
C PHE A 94 -11.46 0.66 -33.27
N PHE A 95 -11.23 0.99 -32.01
CA PHE A 95 -11.81 2.20 -31.42
C PHE A 95 -11.18 3.48 -31.98
N LYS A 96 -9.87 3.46 -32.25
CA LYS A 96 -9.12 4.61 -32.81
C LYS A 96 -9.57 4.96 -34.22
N ASN A 97 -9.77 3.97 -35.08
CA ASN A 97 -9.96 4.16 -36.52
C ASN A 97 -11.41 4.37 -36.94
N ASN A 98 -12.37 4.26 -36.03
CA ASN A 98 -13.80 4.40 -36.34
C ASN A 98 -14.48 5.59 -35.61
N PRO A 99 -13.91 6.81 -35.55
CA PRO A 99 -14.44 7.88 -34.70
C PRO A 99 -15.82 8.41 -35.14
N CYS A 100 -16.24 8.19 -36.40
CA CYS A 100 -17.45 8.77 -36.98
C CYS A 100 -18.77 8.11 -36.50
N ARG A 101 -18.71 7.08 -35.66
CA ARG A 101 -19.87 6.37 -35.13
C ARG A 101 -20.08 6.69 -33.66
N THR A 102 -21.33 6.55 -33.19
CA THR A 102 -21.61 6.82 -31.78
C THR A 102 -20.76 5.92 -30.88
N PRO A 103 -20.19 6.45 -29.78
CA PRO A 103 -19.35 5.68 -28.88
C PRO A 103 -20.01 4.38 -28.40
N GLU A 104 -21.28 4.42 -27.99
CA GLU A 104 -22.03 3.25 -27.52
C GLU A 104 -22.16 2.15 -28.59
N GLU A 105 -22.41 2.52 -29.84
CA GLU A 105 -22.52 1.54 -30.95
C GLU A 105 -21.18 0.85 -31.23
N ARG A 106 -20.07 1.56 -31.09
CA ARG A 106 -18.73 0.98 -31.22
C ARG A 106 -18.43 -0.01 -30.10
N VAL A 107 -18.81 0.32 -28.87
CA VAL A 107 -18.66 -0.59 -27.73
C VAL A 107 -19.53 -1.85 -27.94
N ALA A 108 -20.80 -1.68 -28.34
CA ALA A 108 -21.72 -2.79 -28.56
C ALA A 108 -21.26 -3.73 -29.68
N THR A 109 -20.88 -3.18 -30.84
CA THR A 109 -20.39 -3.98 -31.97
C THR A 109 -19.07 -4.70 -31.65
N PHE A 110 -18.17 -4.07 -30.90
CA PHE A 110 -16.94 -4.71 -30.43
C PHE A 110 -17.22 -5.85 -29.46
N LEU A 111 -18.03 -5.62 -28.42
CA LEU A 111 -18.36 -6.65 -27.43
C LEU A 111 -19.14 -7.80 -28.06
N GLY A 112 -20.08 -7.51 -28.96
CA GLY A 112 -20.82 -8.52 -29.72
C GLY A 112 -19.89 -9.43 -30.53
N ALA A 113 -19.00 -8.82 -31.33
CA ALA A 113 -17.96 -9.55 -32.07
C ALA A 113 -17.03 -10.35 -31.15
N PHE A 114 -16.66 -9.78 -30.00
CA PHE A 114 -15.83 -10.46 -29.01
C PHE A 114 -16.53 -11.71 -28.47
N PHE A 115 -17.78 -11.59 -28.02
CA PHE A 115 -18.56 -12.72 -27.50
C PHE A 115 -18.74 -13.81 -28.55
N GLU A 116 -19.01 -13.44 -29.79
CA GLU A 116 -19.17 -14.37 -30.90
C GLU A 116 -17.88 -15.17 -31.14
N VAL A 117 -16.75 -14.48 -31.29
CA VAL A 117 -15.45 -15.13 -31.51
C VAL A 117 -15.06 -15.99 -30.30
N ALA A 118 -15.31 -15.53 -29.08
CA ALA A 118 -15.07 -16.30 -27.86
C ALA A 118 -15.94 -17.57 -27.81
N ALA A 119 -17.22 -17.47 -28.14
CA ALA A 119 -18.14 -18.60 -28.18
C ALA A 119 -17.69 -19.62 -29.23
N GLU A 120 -17.32 -19.19 -30.44
CA GLU A 120 -16.81 -20.06 -31.52
C GLU A 120 -15.58 -20.89 -31.11
N GLN A 121 -14.71 -20.35 -30.24
CA GLN A 121 -13.56 -21.12 -29.75
C GLN A 121 -13.96 -22.24 -28.79
N LEU A 122 -15.12 -22.14 -28.13
CA LEU A 122 -15.67 -23.21 -27.31
C LEU A 122 -16.34 -24.24 -28.23
N LYS A 123 -15.61 -25.31 -28.57
CA LYS A 123 -16.17 -26.44 -29.33
C LYS A 123 -17.33 -27.09 -28.56
N VAL A 124 -18.43 -27.37 -29.26
CA VAL A 124 -19.74 -27.78 -28.71
C VAL A 124 -19.74 -29.11 -27.93
N LYS A 125 -18.66 -29.91 -27.88
CA LYS A 125 -18.78 -31.34 -27.48
C LYS A 125 -17.76 -31.99 -26.53
N ASP A 126 -16.70 -31.35 -26.04
CA ASP A 126 -15.65 -32.10 -25.31
C ASP A 126 -15.41 -31.62 -23.86
N GLY A 127 -16.47 -31.61 -23.04
CA GLY A 127 -16.38 -31.52 -21.58
C GLY A 127 -15.60 -30.33 -20.99
N VAL A 128 -15.39 -30.36 -19.66
CA VAL A 128 -14.70 -29.31 -18.87
C VAL A 128 -13.27 -29.05 -19.37
N THR A 129 -12.62 -30.06 -19.97
CA THR A 129 -11.26 -30.00 -20.51
C THR A 129 -11.13 -29.14 -21.78
N ALA A 130 -12.14 -29.10 -22.66
CA ALA A 130 -12.09 -28.27 -23.87
C ALA A 130 -12.27 -26.77 -23.58
N ALA A 131 -13.09 -26.40 -22.59
CA ALA A 131 -13.24 -25.01 -22.15
C ALA A 131 -11.92 -24.47 -21.57
N ALA A 132 -11.17 -25.27 -20.79
CA ALA A 132 -9.84 -24.89 -20.32
C ALA A 132 -8.84 -24.70 -21.46
N SER A 133 -8.85 -25.59 -22.47
CA SER A 133 -7.95 -25.49 -23.63
C SER A 133 -8.25 -24.29 -24.53
N ALA A 134 -9.52 -24.02 -24.82
CA ALA A 134 -9.93 -22.85 -25.62
C ALA A 134 -9.59 -21.52 -24.91
N ARG A 135 -9.70 -21.47 -23.58
CA ARG A 135 -9.27 -20.33 -22.76
C ARG A 135 -7.75 -20.14 -22.75
N ASN A 136 -6.96 -21.23 -22.91
CA ASN A 136 -5.51 -21.14 -23.03
C ASN A 136 -5.08 -20.37 -24.30
N GLU A 137 -5.87 -20.37 -25.36
CA GLU A 137 -5.55 -19.68 -26.61
C GLU A 137 -5.61 -18.15 -26.50
N TRP A 138 -6.39 -17.64 -25.54
CA TRP A 138 -6.47 -16.22 -25.22
C TRP A 138 -5.38 -15.79 -24.23
N LYS A 139 -4.49 -16.68 -23.77
CA LYS A 139 -3.46 -16.32 -22.79
C LYS A 139 -2.41 -15.38 -23.38
N TYR A 140 -1.94 -14.47 -22.54
CA TYR A 140 -0.66 -13.80 -22.78
C TYR A 140 0.47 -14.82 -22.66
N VAL A 141 0.97 -15.30 -23.80
CA VAL A 141 2.16 -16.14 -23.87
C VAL A 141 3.19 -15.39 -24.70
N TRP A 142 4.16 -14.78 -24.02
CA TRP A 142 5.30 -14.21 -24.73
C TRP A 142 6.21 -15.33 -25.24
N GLN A 143 6.32 -15.46 -26.56
CA GLN A 143 7.27 -16.36 -27.21
C GLN A 143 8.36 -15.51 -27.85
N SER A 144 9.61 -15.75 -27.48
CA SER A 144 10.74 -14.99 -28.04
C SER A 144 10.81 -15.20 -29.55
N GLY A 145 10.80 -14.11 -30.32
CA GLY A 145 10.91 -14.15 -31.79
C GLY A 145 9.58 -14.28 -32.54
N VAL A 146 8.43 -14.26 -31.84
CA VAL A 146 7.10 -14.21 -32.45
C VAL A 146 6.52 -12.81 -32.21
N GLU A 147 6.15 -12.10 -33.28
CA GLU A 147 5.45 -10.81 -33.15
C GLU A 147 4.06 -11.04 -32.55
N TYR A 148 3.54 -10.08 -31.77
CA TYR A 148 2.23 -10.23 -31.15
C TYR A 148 1.12 -10.44 -32.18
N ALA A 149 1.21 -9.80 -33.35
CA ALA A 149 0.29 -9.97 -34.47
C ALA A 149 0.19 -11.44 -34.93
N ASP A 150 1.31 -12.17 -34.91
CA ASP A 150 1.39 -13.58 -35.29
C ASP A 150 1.00 -14.53 -34.16
N SER A 151 0.86 -14.02 -32.93
CA SER A 151 0.39 -14.82 -31.80
C SER A 151 -1.07 -15.24 -31.98
N ARG A 152 -1.44 -16.36 -31.34
CA ARG A 152 -2.84 -16.83 -31.35
C ARG A 152 -3.81 -15.78 -30.81
N ARG A 153 -3.43 -15.09 -29.73
CA ARG A 153 -4.20 -13.99 -29.13
C ARG A 153 -4.34 -12.82 -30.11
N GLY A 154 -3.25 -12.39 -30.74
CA GLY A 154 -3.26 -11.33 -31.75
C GLY A 154 -4.18 -11.65 -32.93
N THR A 155 -4.13 -12.88 -33.44
CA THR A 155 -5.02 -13.36 -34.51
C THR A 155 -6.50 -13.36 -34.07
N LEU A 156 -6.80 -13.77 -32.84
CA LEU A 156 -8.16 -13.74 -32.31
C LEU A 156 -8.69 -12.30 -32.21
N PHE A 157 -7.90 -11.35 -31.69
CA PHE A 157 -8.33 -9.94 -31.64
C PHE A 157 -8.39 -9.28 -33.01
N ALA A 158 -7.57 -9.68 -33.98
CA ALA A 158 -7.73 -9.25 -35.36
C ALA A 158 -9.09 -9.69 -35.93
N ARG A 159 -9.48 -10.95 -35.70
CA ARG A 159 -10.81 -11.47 -36.08
C ARG A 159 -11.94 -10.72 -35.38
N VAL A 160 -11.81 -10.42 -34.08
CA VAL A 160 -12.78 -9.59 -33.35
C VAL A 160 -12.90 -8.21 -34.00
N ALA A 161 -11.79 -7.55 -34.30
CA ALA A 161 -11.79 -6.22 -34.91
C ALA A 161 -12.36 -6.21 -36.34
N ASP A 162 -12.13 -7.26 -37.15
CA ASP A 162 -12.74 -7.44 -38.47
C ASP A 162 -14.25 -7.62 -38.36
N ARG A 163 -14.70 -8.50 -37.46
CA ARG A 163 -16.13 -8.78 -37.23
C ARG A 163 -16.87 -7.55 -36.69
N ALA A 164 -16.27 -6.84 -35.74
CA ALA A 164 -16.82 -5.59 -35.21
C ALA A 164 -16.98 -4.53 -36.31
N ARG A 165 -16.01 -4.40 -37.23
CA ARG A 165 -16.13 -3.52 -38.41
C ARG A 165 -17.26 -3.95 -39.34
N ALA A 166 -17.43 -5.25 -39.58
CA ALA A 166 -18.52 -5.76 -40.40
C ALA A 166 -19.89 -5.44 -39.78
N LEU A 167 -20.05 -5.64 -38.46
CA LEU A 167 -21.26 -5.27 -37.73
C LEU A 167 -21.54 -3.77 -37.84
N LEU A 168 -20.53 -2.93 -37.62
CA LEU A 168 -20.63 -1.47 -37.69
C LEU A 168 -20.99 -0.95 -39.10
N ASN A 169 -20.55 -1.65 -40.14
CA ASN A 169 -20.90 -1.31 -41.53
C ASN A 169 -22.28 -1.83 -41.93
N SER A 170 -22.72 -2.97 -41.38
CA SER A 170 -24.07 -3.52 -41.63
C SER A 170 -25.19 -2.70 -40.98
N GLY A 171 -24.87 -1.88 -39.98
CA GLY A 171 -25.81 -0.95 -39.34
C GLY A 171 -26.17 0.29 -40.16
N MET A 172 -25.71 0.42 -41.41
CA MET A 172 -25.89 1.62 -42.24
C MET A 172 -27.35 1.94 -42.65
N ASP A 173 -28.30 1.01 -42.50
CA ASP A 173 -29.64 1.13 -43.13
C ASP A 173 -30.80 1.54 -42.21
N THR A 174 -30.57 1.93 -40.95
CA THR A 174 -31.66 2.46 -40.11
C THR A 174 -31.59 3.98 -40.02
N ASP A 175 -32.59 4.62 -40.62
CA ASP A 175 -33.00 6.04 -40.51
C ASP A 175 -32.58 6.69 -39.17
N PRO A 176 -32.24 7.99 -39.13
CA PRO A 176 -32.02 8.69 -37.87
C PRO A 176 -33.28 8.58 -37.02
N ALA A 177 -33.26 7.71 -36.02
CA ALA A 177 -34.33 7.61 -35.04
C ALA A 177 -34.60 9.02 -34.47
N PRO A 178 -35.87 9.42 -34.32
CA PRO A 178 -36.24 10.77 -33.93
C PRO A 178 -35.57 11.14 -32.60
N ALA A 179 -35.22 12.42 -32.46
CA ALA A 179 -34.45 13.01 -31.36
C ALA A 179 -35.08 12.90 -29.94
N LEU A 180 -36.03 11.99 -29.73
CA LEU A 180 -36.88 11.86 -28.54
C LEU A 180 -36.85 10.47 -27.88
N VAL A 181 -36.09 9.49 -28.39
CA VAL A 181 -35.93 8.20 -27.68
C VAL A 181 -35.11 8.45 -26.41
N GLU A 182 -35.62 8.03 -25.24
CA GLU A 182 -34.89 8.13 -23.99
C GLU A 182 -33.50 7.46 -24.15
N PRO A 183 -32.41 8.10 -23.69
CA PRO A 183 -31.07 7.53 -23.76
C PRO A 183 -30.96 6.11 -23.20
N ALA A 184 -31.81 5.77 -22.21
CA ALA A 184 -31.91 4.43 -21.61
C ALA A 184 -32.38 3.34 -22.59
N ALA A 185 -33.31 3.65 -23.49
CA ALA A 185 -33.81 2.69 -24.47
C ALA A 185 -32.76 2.38 -25.54
N ARG A 186 -31.97 3.38 -25.95
CA ARG A 186 -31.03 3.25 -27.08
C ARG A 186 -29.86 2.30 -26.80
N TYR A 187 -29.17 2.44 -25.67
CA TYR A 187 -28.00 1.58 -25.42
C TYR A 187 -28.42 0.11 -25.15
N ARG A 188 -29.63 -0.11 -24.61
CA ARG A 188 -30.20 -1.46 -24.46
C ARG A 188 -30.59 -2.05 -25.81
N GLU A 189 -31.13 -1.25 -26.72
CA GLU A 189 -31.37 -1.68 -28.10
C GLU A 189 -30.07 -2.08 -28.80
N LEU A 190 -28.99 -1.30 -28.63
CA LEU A 190 -27.67 -1.64 -29.17
C LEU A 190 -27.14 -2.96 -28.58
N TRP A 191 -27.29 -3.18 -27.27
CA TRP A 191 -26.94 -4.45 -26.64
C TRP A 191 -27.76 -5.60 -27.21
N ASN A 192 -29.09 -5.47 -27.28
CA ASN A 192 -29.96 -6.53 -27.80
C ASN A 192 -29.63 -6.86 -29.26
N ARG A 193 -29.31 -5.83 -30.06
CA ARG A 193 -28.98 -5.99 -31.48
C ARG A 193 -27.63 -6.67 -31.71
N TYR A 194 -26.61 -6.35 -30.93
CA TYR A 194 -25.24 -6.77 -31.23
C TYR A 194 -24.63 -7.75 -30.22
N CYS A 195 -25.03 -7.69 -28.95
CA CYS A 195 -24.38 -8.39 -27.85
C CYS A 195 -25.19 -9.56 -27.28
N GLU A 196 -26.52 -9.45 -27.19
CA GLU A 196 -27.36 -10.41 -26.44
C GLU A 196 -27.22 -11.84 -26.95
N GLU A 197 -27.49 -12.10 -28.24
CA GLU A 197 -27.37 -13.45 -28.80
C GLU A 197 -25.94 -14.02 -28.67
N PRO A 198 -24.86 -13.31 -29.07
CA PRO A 198 -23.49 -13.77 -28.85
C PRO A 198 -23.12 -14.04 -27.39
N ALA A 199 -23.58 -13.20 -26.46
CA ALA A 199 -23.29 -13.35 -25.03
C ALA A 199 -24.00 -14.57 -24.43
N VAL A 200 -25.28 -14.79 -24.79
CA VAL A 200 -26.03 -15.99 -24.40
C VAL A 200 -25.39 -17.25 -25.01
N ALA A 201 -24.94 -17.18 -26.27
CA ALA A 201 -24.21 -18.28 -26.91
C ALA A 201 -22.88 -18.60 -26.19
N LEU A 202 -22.17 -17.60 -25.70
CA LEU A 202 -20.95 -17.78 -24.90
C LEU A 202 -21.25 -18.47 -23.56
N VAL A 203 -22.18 -17.91 -22.78
CA VAL A 203 -22.52 -18.41 -21.44
C VAL A 203 -23.13 -19.82 -21.48
N SER A 204 -23.99 -20.10 -22.46
CA SER A 204 -24.62 -21.43 -22.61
C SER A 204 -23.62 -22.54 -22.95
N ARG A 205 -22.50 -22.22 -23.62
CA ARG A 205 -21.39 -23.16 -23.89
C ARG A 205 -20.48 -23.37 -22.68
N ILE A 206 -20.43 -22.39 -21.79
CA ILE A 206 -19.62 -22.40 -20.56
C ILE A 206 -20.28 -23.28 -19.47
N GLN A 207 -21.58 -23.08 -19.22
CA GLN A 207 -22.35 -23.79 -18.17
C GLN A 207 -21.79 -23.64 -16.75
N GLU A 208 -21.26 -22.46 -16.42
CA GLU A 208 -20.70 -22.12 -15.11
C GLU A 208 -21.47 -20.93 -14.50
N PRO A 209 -21.55 -20.83 -13.16
CA PRO A 209 -22.35 -19.79 -12.50
C PRO A 209 -21.79 -18.37 -12.70
N TYR A 210 -20.53 -18.25 -13.11
CA TYR A 210 -19.87 -16.97 -13.38
C TYR A 210 -19.02 -17.06 -14.66
N CYS A 211 -19.15 -16.05 -15.50
CA CYS A 211 -18.37 -15.80 -16.70
C CYS A 211 -17.90 -14.34 -16.68
N PHE A 212 -16.58 -14.12 -16.63
CA PHE A 212 -16.00 -12.79 -16.49
C PHE A 212 -15.39 -12.26 -17.79
N VAL A 213 -15.57 -10.97 -18.03
CA VAL A 213 -14.85 -10.21 -19.06
C VAL A 213 -14.15 -9.04 -18.37
N ALA A 214 -12.83 -9.12 -18.31
CA ALA A 214 -11.99 -8.12 -17.68
C ALA A 214 -11.42 -7.14 -18.72
N LEU A 215 -11.69 -5.86 -18.54
CA LEU A 215 -11.29 -4.77 -19.42
C LEU A 215 -10.16 -3.97 -18.77
N ASP A 216 -8.93 -4.18 -19.25
CA ASP A 216 -7.70 -3.55 -18.78
C ASP A 216 -7.37 -2.27 -19.55
N GLU A 217 -6.94 -1.24 -18.82
CA GLU A 217 -6.75 0.13 -19.32
C GLU A 217 -8.02 0.66 -20.04
N CYS A 218 -9.21 0.30 -19.55
CA CYS A 218 -10.49 0.67 -20.17
C CYS A 218 -10.77 2.18 -20.18
N ILE A 219 -10.05 2.96 -19.37
CA ILE A 219 -10.09 4.43 -19.37
C ILE A 219 -9.32 5.05 -20.56
N ASP A 220 -8.43 4.27 -21.18
CA ASP A 220 -7.58 4.71 -22.30
C ASP A 220 -8.15 4.28 -23.65
N ILE A 221 -9.39 3.79 -23.69
CA ILE A 221 -10.07 3.44 -24.94
C ILE A 221 -10.25 4.71 -25.78
N PRO A 222 -9.69 4.78 -26.99
CA PRO A 222 -9.66 6.00 -27.77
C PRO A 222 -11.06 6.41 -28.23
N ASN A 223 -11.41 7.67 -27.97
CA ASN A 223 -12.70 8.27 -28.32
C ASN A 223 -13.93 7.61 -27.66
N ILE A 224 -13.75 6.93 -26.52
CA ILE A 224 -14.83 6.36 -25.69
C ILE A 224 -14.63 6.90 -24.27
N ALA A 225 -15.64 7.54 -23.69
CA ALA A 225 -15.61 7.89 -22.28
C ALA A 225 -16.16 6.73 -21.43
N SER A 226 -15.85 6.77 -20.13
CA SER A 226 -16.22 5.74 -19.16
C SER A 226 -17.73 5.48 -19.12
N ILE A 227 -18.53 6.53 -19.32
CA ILE A 227 -20.00 6.42 -19.23
C ILE A 227 -20.58 5.63 -20.40
N GLU A 228 -20.05 5.79 -21.62
CA GLU A 228 -20.54 5.10 -22.82
C GLU A 228 -20.19 3.60 -22.78
N LEU A 229 -18.99 3.26 -22.30
CA LEU A 229 -18.64 1.88 -21.99
C LEU A 229 -19.61 1.32 -20.93
N GLY A 230 -19.73 2.01 -19.80
CA GLY A 230 -20.56 1.56 -18.69
C GLY A 230 -22.02 1.34 -19.06
N ARG A 231 -22.61 2.18 -19.93
CA ARG A 231 -23.99 2.01 -20.41
C ARG A 231 -24.21 0.68 -21.14
N ILE A 232 -23.29 0.30 -22.02
CA ILE A 232 -23.39 -0.98 -22.73
C ILE A 232 -23.19 -2.15 -21.77
N LEU A 233 -22.26 -2.04 -20.81
CA LEU A 233 -22.06 -3.09 -19.80
C LEU A 233 -23.28 -3.26 -18.87
N GLU A 234 -23.94 -2.15 -18.49
CA GLU A 234 -25.17 -2.15 -17.71
C GLU A 234 -26.25 -2.99 -18.41
N ALA A 235 -26.43 -2.81 -19.72
CA ALA A 235 -27.49 -3.50 -20.47
C ALA A 235 -27.38 -5.03 -20.39
N GLY A 236 -26.17 -5.58 -20.23
CA GLY A 236 -25.92 -7.01 -20.12
C GLY A 236 -26.30 -7.67 -18.79
N HIS A 237 -26.75 -6.90 -17.78
CA HIS A 237 -27.01 -7.43 -16.44
C HIS A 237 -28.08 -8.54 -16.36
N HIS A 238 -28.97 -8.61 -17.36
CA HIS A 238 -30.05 -9.60 -17.43
C HIS A 238 -29.53 -11.02 -17.67
N ILE A 239 -28.30 -11.17 -18.20
CA ILE A 239 -27.63 -12.47 -18.30
C ILE A 239 -27.09 -12.83 -16.90
N PRO A 240 -27.64 -13.85 -16.22
CA PRO A 240 -27.32 -14.15 -14.82
C PRO A 240 -25.82 -14.36 -14.55
N GLU A 241 -25.15 -15.08 -15.45
CA GLU A 241 -23.79 -15.56 -15.30
C GLU A 241 -22.74 -14.59 -15.84
N LEU A 242 -23.11 -13.56 -16.60
CA LEU A 242 -22.14 -12.63 -17.20
C LEU A 242 -21.79 -11.49 -16.24
N TRP A 243 -20.49 -11.33 -15.98
CA TRP A 243 -19.92 -10.30 -15.12
C TRP A 243 -18.79 -9.57 -15.82
N PHE A 244 -18.64 -8.28 -15.51
CA PHE A 244 -17.57 -7.45 -16.03
C PHE A 244 -16.61 -7.04 -14.91
N ILE A 245 -15.33 -7.00 -15.23
CA ILE A 245 -14.28 -6.50 -14.34
C ILE A 245 -13.61 -5.32 -15.04
N LEU A 246 -13.56 -4.16 -14.41
CA LEU A 246 -12.81 -3.01 -14.95
C LEU A 246 -11.47 -2.91 -14.22
N LEU A 247 -10.37 -2.98 -14.95
CA LEU A 247 -9.02 -2.85 -14.39
C LEU A 247 -8.49 -1.47 -14.76
N GLY A 248 -8.27 -0.62 -13.75
CA GLY A 248 -7.75 0.73 -13.92
C GLY A 248 -6.53 0.98 -13.04
N THR A 249 -5.50 1.59 -13.60
CA THR A 249 -4.30 2.04 -12.86
C THR A 249 -4.39 3.48 -12.37
N ASN A 250 -5.25 4.30 -13.00
CA ASN A 250 -5.38 5.73 -12.72
C ASN A 250 -6.77 6.05 -12.17
N ALA A 251 -6.79 6.66 -10.99
CA ALA A 251 -7.92 7.22 -10.28
C ALA A 251 -8.46 8.46 -10.97
N LYS A 252 -9.12 8.22 -12.09
CA LYS A 252 -10.47 8.74 -12.18
C LYS A 252 -11.43 7.75 -11.51
N ILE A 253 -11.19 7.44 -10.24
CA ILE A 253 -12.12 6.72 -9.35
C ILE A 253 -13.52 7.37 -9.45
N GLN A 254 -13.55 8.69 -9.67
CA GLN A 254 -14.74 9.51 -9.90
C GLN A 254 -15.26 9.56 -11.36
N SER A 255 -14.58 8.98 -12.36
CA SER A 255 -15.11 8.92 -13.75
C SER A 255 -15.75 7.59 -14.09
N LEU A 256 -15.38 6.50 -13.40
CA LEU A 256 -16.06 5.21 -13.50
C LEU A 256 -17.28 5.16 -12.57
N VAL A 257 -17.24 5.90 -11.46
CA VAL A 257 -18.35 6.11 -10.54
C VAL A 257 -18.92 7.52 -10.80
N PRO A 258 -20.09 7.67 -11.46
CA PRO A 258 -20.70 8.98 -11.59
C PRO A 258 -21.08 9.49 -10.20
N SER A 259 -20.37 10.48 -9.66
CA SER A 259 -20.85 11.13 -8.44
C SER A 259 -22.16 11.85 -8.76
N ALA A 260 -23.16 11.69 -7.91
CA ALA A 260 -24.46 12.38 -8.03
C ALA A 260 -24.31 13.92 -8.11
N ALA A 261 -23.14 14.46 -7.74
CA ALA A 261 -22.82 15.88 -7.77
C ALA A 261 -22.22 16.39 -9.11
N ARG A 262 -21.60 15.54 -9.93
CA ARG A 262 -21.02 15.93 -11.24
C ARG A 262 -21.94 15.67 -12.43
N ILE A 263 -22.99 14.87 -12.23
CA ILE A 263 -24.14 14.87 -13.13
C ILE A 263 -24.96 16.10 -12.74
N VAL A 264 -24.88 17.16 -13.54
CA VAL A 264 -25.89 18.23 -13.52
C VAL A 264 -27.25 17.54 -13.38
N PRO A 265 -28.13 17.93 -12.42
CA PRO A 265 -29.41 17.28 -12.19
C PRO A 265 -30.33 17.46 -13.41
N SER A 266 -30.03 16.74 -14.48
CA SER A 266 -30.96 16.42 -15.53
C SER A 266 -31.70 15.20 -15.02
N ALA A 267 -33.02 15.28 -15.03
CA ALA A 267 -33.97 14.30 -14.50
C ALA A 267 -33.93 12.90 -15.19
N ARG A 268 -32.77 12.41 -15.63
CA ARG A 268 -32.64 11.34 -16.64
C ARG A 268 -31.91 10.07 -16.16
N PHE A 269 -31.56 9.95 -14.88
CA PHE A 269 -31.07 8.67 -14.33
C PHE A 269 -31.56 8.45 -12.91
N PRO A 270 -32.07 7.25 -12.56
CA PRO A 270 -32.14 6.84 -11.16
C PRO A 270 -30.72 6.85 -10.57
N GLN A 271 -30.60 7.18 -9.28
CA GLN A 271 -29.35 7.22 -8.51
C GLN A 271 -28.76 5.81 -8.34
N LEU A 272 -28.37 5.15 -9.43
CA LEU A 272 -27.74 3.84 -9.41
C LEU A 272 -26.30 3.97 -8.90
N GLN A 273 -25.89 3.01 -8.09
CA GLN A 273 -24.57 2.93 -7.47
C GLN A 273 -23.73 1.84 -8.17
N CYS A 274 -22.41 1.98 -8.17
CA CYS A 274 -21.53 0.87 -8.57
C CYS A 274 -21.54 -0.21 -7.47
N LEU A 275 -21.20 -1.45 -7.82
CA LEU A 275 -20.84 -2.43 -6.79
C LEU A 275 -19.54 -1.97 -6.09
N PRO A 276 -19.32 -2.37 -4.82
CA PRO A 276 -18.10 -2.02 -4.10
C PRO A 276 -16.83 -2.39 -4.88
N ALA A 277 -15.89 -1.45 -4.99
CA ALA A 277 -14.64 -1.70 -5.68
C ALA A 277 -13.81 -2.81 -4.98
N TRP A 278 -13.14 -3.63 -5.77
CA TRP A 278 -12.15 -4.59 -5.31
C TRP A 278 -10.79 -3.89 -5.15
N CYS A 279 -10.37 -3.73 -3.90
CA CYS A 279 -9.10 -3.08 -3.53
C CYS A 279 -8.08 -4.06 -2.90
N TYR A 280 -8.41 -5.35 -2.80
CA TYR A 280 -7.64 -6.33 -2.04
C TYR A 280 -6.71 -7.17 -2.92
N PHE A 281 -5.55 -6.60 -3.27
CA PHE A 281 -4.55 -7.29 -4.10
C PHE A 281 -3.54 -8.10 -3.28
N GLY A 282 -3.57 -8.00 -1.94
CA GLY A 282 -2.55 -8.64 -1.10
C GLY A 282 -1.16 -8.02 -1.28
N PHE A 283 -0.22 -8.46 -0.45
CA PHE A 283 1.10 -7.87 -0.37
C PHE A 283 2.19 -8.93 -0.40
N GLY A 284 3.33 -8.65 -1.04
CA GLY A 284 4.43 -9.62 -1.15
C GLY A 284 4.07 -10.86 -1.98
N GLN A 285 3.21 -10.72 -3.00
CA GLN A 285 2.74 -11.83 -3.85
C GLN A 285 3.85 -12.63 -4.56
N LEU A 286 5.05 -12.04 -4.67
CA LEU A 286 6.26 -12.63 -5.25
C LEU A 286 7.42 -12.71 -4.24
N ALA A 287 7.15 -12.48 -2.95
CA ALA A 287 8.16 -12.56 -1.93
C ALA A 287 8.68 -14.01 -1.87
N PRO A 288 10.00 -14.24 -1.95
CA PRO A 288 10.52 -15.59 -1.76
C PRO A 288 10.44 -15.94 -0.27
N PRO A 289 10.71 -17.20 0.10
CA PRO A 289 10.86 -17.58 1.49
C PRO A 289 11.78 -16.62 2.25
N GLU A 290 11.45 -16.34 3.51
CA GLU A 290 12.26 -15.46 4.33
C GLU A 290 13.72 -15.95 4.41
N PRO A 291 14.71 -15.05 4.29
CA PRO A 291 16.12 -15.40 4.31
C PRO A 291 16.48 -16.02 5.65
N ASP A 292 17.25 -17.10 5.58
CA ASP A 292 17.81 -17.80 6.72
C ASP A 292 18.73 -16.91 7.56
N THR A 293 19.54 -16.04 6.94
CA THR A 293 20.51 -15.18 7.64
C THR A 293 20.16 -13.69 7.59
N PRO A 294 20.54 -12.90 8.62
CA PRO A 294 20.39 -11.45 8.61
C PRO A 294 21.07 -10.76 7.42
N ARG A 295 22.27 -11.21 7.01
CA ARG A 295 22.99 -10.60 5.88
C ARG A 295 22.22 -10.69 4.58
N LYS A 296 21.55 -11.82 4.30
CA LYS A 296 20.75 -11.99 3.08
C LYS A 296 19.50 -11.08 3.10
N ALA A 297 18.95 -10.80 4.28
CA ALA A 297 17.81 -9.89 4.42
C ALA A 297 18.13 -8.44 4.02
N LEU A 298 19.40 -8.04 4.07
CA LEU A 298 19.84 -6.69 3.69
C LEU A 298 20.05 -6.53 2.19
N LEU A 299 20.03 -7.60 1.40
CA LEU A 299 20.23 -7.53 -0.05
C LEU A 299 19.04 -6.81 -0.67
N VAL A 300 19.30 -5.73 -1.42
CA VAL A 300 18.23 -5.04 -2.17
C VAL A 300 17.60 -5.97 -3.20
N ASP A 301 18.34 -6.97 -3.66
CA ASP A 301 17.81 -8.04 -4.51
C ASP A 301 16.69 -8.85 -3.83
N TYR A 302 16.78 -9.07 -2.52
CA TYR A 302 15.71 -9.68 -1.74
C TYR A 302 14.61 -8.65 -1.43
N LEU A 303 14.97 -7.44 -0.97
CA LEU A 303 14.01 -6.40 -0.58
C LEU A 303 13.08 -5.97 -1.73
N ARG A 304 13.57 -5.93 -2.98
CA ARG A 304 12.73 -5.62 -4.14
C ARG A 304 11.70 -6.71 -4.44
N MET A 305 11.88 -7.93 -3.91
CA MET A 305 10.87 -8.99 -4.03
C MET A 305 9.81 -8.89 -2.93
N ILE A 306 10.11 -8.20 -1.84
CA ILE A 306 9.17 -7.91 -0.75
C ILE A 306 8.39 -6.64 -1.08
N GLY A 307 7.41 -6.76 -1.97
CA GLY A 307 6.60 -5.62 -2.38
C GLY A 307 5.71 -5.95 -3.56
N ARG A 308 5.51 -4.94 -4.40
CA ARG A 308 4.85 -5.08 -5.70
C ARG A 308 5.59 -6.04 -6.63
N PRO A 309 4.86 -6.91 -7.36
CA PRO A 309 5.47 -7.79 -8.38
C PRO A 309 6.36 -7.06 -9.39
N LEU A 310 6.00 -5.83 -9.76
CA LEU A 310 6.77 -5.01 -10.69
C LEU A 310 8.22 -4.79 -10.25
N PHE A 311 8.48 -4.67 -8.95
CA PHE A 311 9.83 -4.41 -8.42
C PHE A 311 10.77 -5.59 -8.69
N ALA A 312 10.27 -6.81 -8.49
CA ALA A 312 10.99 -8.05 -8.79
C ALA A 312 11.18 -8.28 -10.29
N ALA A 313 10.37 -7.63 -11.14
CA ALA A 313 10.34 -7.88 -12.58
C ALA A 313 11.47 -7.13 -13.35
N TYR A 314 12.17 -6.19 -12.72
CA TYR A 314 13.34 -5.55 -13.32
C TYR A 314 14.54 -6.50 -13.35
N ASN A 315 15.39 -6.40 -14.37
CA ASN A 315 16.51 -7.34 -14.55
C ASN A 315 17.57 -7.26 -13.44
N THR A 316 17.77 -6.10 -12.83
CA THR A 316 18.77 -5.88 -11.78
C THR A 316 18.21 -5.08 -10.60
N PRO A 317 18.76 -5.23 -9.39
CA PRO A 317 18.41 -4.40 -8.24
C PRO A 317 18.51 -2.90 -8.52
N THR A 318 19.56 -2.46 -9.22
CA THR A 318 19.75 -1.07 -9.63
C THR A 318 18.65 -0.58 -10.58
N ALA A 319 18.32 -1.37 -11.61
CA ALA A 319 17.25 -1.01 -12.54
C ALA A 319 15.90 -0.94 -11.82
N SER A 320 15.66 -1.84 -10.86
CA SER A 320 14.48 -1.76 -9.99
C SER A 320 14.48 -0.46 -9.20
N TYR A 321 15.55 -0.17 -8.46
CA TYR A 321 15.65 1.01 -7.61
C TYR A 321 15.40 2.31 -8.40
N LEU A 322 16.04 2.47 -9.56
CA LEU A 322 15.89 3.66 -10.40
C LEU A 322 14.49 3.80 -11.00
N ASN A 323 13.95 2.75 -11.61
CA ASN A 323 12.64 2.83 -12.27
C ASN A 323 11.49 2.94 -11.27
N VAL A 324 11.61 2.29 -10.12
CA VAL A 324 10.65 2.45 -9.02
C VAL A 324 10.73 3.86 -8.46
N GLY A 325 11.92 4.46 -8.36
CA GLY A 325 12.06 5.87 -7.94
C GLY A 325 11.41 6.86 -8.89
N LYS A 326 11.55 6.65 -10.21
CA LYS A 326 10.84 7.45 -11.23
C LYS A 326 9.32 7.33 -11.11
N LYS A 327 8.82 6.16 -10.71
CA LYS A 327 7.38 5.92 -10.49
C LYS A 327 6.89 6.52 -9.18
N LEU A 328 7.71 6.47 -8.12
CA LEU A 328 7.39 7.02 -6.80
C LEU A 328 7.24 8.55 -6.83
N PHE A 329 8.01 9.24 -7.68
CA PHE A 329 7.97 10.69 -7.87
C PHE A 329 7.47 11.08 -9.27
N SER A 330 6.46 10.36 -9.75
CA SER A 330 5.78 10.65 -11.02
C SER A 330 4.85 11.87 -10.83
N PRO A 331 4.70 12.76 -11.84
CA PRO A 331 5.17 12.67 -13.22
C PRO A 331 6.55 13.29 -13.48
N LYS A 332 7.14 14.02 -12.52
CA LYS A 332 8.43 14.70 -12.71
C LYS A 332 9.60 13.70 -12.79
N HIS A 333 9.41 12.47 -12.33
CA HIS A 333 10.39 11.38 -12.27
C HIS A 333 11.63 11.67 -11.42
N THR A 334 11.61 12.77 -10.68
CA THR A 334 12.63 13.22 -9.75
C THR A 334 11.95 13.82 -8.52
N PHE A 335 12.54 13.60 -7.34
CA PHE A 335 12.05 14.20 -6.11
C PHE A 335 12.12 15.72 -6.19
N ASP A 336 11.08 16.38 -5.71
CA ASP A 336 10.92 17.83 -5.73
C ASP A 336 10.44 18.24 -4.34
N THR A 337 11.21 19.09 -3.67
CA THR A 337 10.94 19.55 -2.30
C THR A 337 9.85 20.60 -2.24
N ASP A 338 9.40 21.11 -3.39
CA ASP A 338 8.34 22.11 -3.48
C ASP A 338 7.00 21.46 -3.91
N ASP A 339 7.01 20.14 -4.13
CA ASP A 339 5.83 19.37 -4.54
C ASP A 339 5.21 18.64 -3.33
N PRO A 340 4.05 19.08 -2.82
CA PRO A 340 3.40 18.47 -1.65
C PRO A 340 3.08 16.99 -1.87
N GLY A 341 2.79 16.57 -3.11
CA GLY A 341 2.53 15.19 -3.45
C GLY A 341 3.77 14.32 -3.27
N HIS A 342 4.94 14.78 -3.74
CA HIS A 342 6.20 14.08 -3.54
C HIS A 342 6.58 13.96 -2.07
N ILE A 343 6.38 15.02 -1.31
CA ILE A 343 6.70 15.08 0.12
C ILE A 343 5.79 14.17 0.93
N PHE A 344 4.49 14.26 0.69
CA PHE A 344 3.51 13.35 1.27
C PHE A 344 3.88 11.90 0.98
N THR A 345 4.23 11.60 -0.28
CA THR A 345 4.68 10.27 -0.70
C THR A 345 5.92 9.80 0.06
N ALA A 346 6.96 10.62 0.10
CA ALA A 346 8.22 10.26 0.73
C ALA A 346 8.03 9.98 2.23
N PHE A 347 7.30 10.85 2.94
CA PHE A 347 7.02 10.64 4.36
C PHE A 347 6.04 9.49 4.61
N SER A 348 5.05 9.28 3.74
CA SER A 348 4.12 8.14 3.85
C SER A 348 4.84 6.81 3.90
N HIS A 349 5.81 6.59 3.00
CA HIS A 349 6.59 5.35 2.93
C HIS A 349 7.71 5.24 3.98
N ARG A 350 7.87 6.24 4.85
CA ARG A 350 8.95 6.34 5.85
C ARG A 350 8.44 6.35 7.28
N ILE A 351 7.46 7.19 7.56
CA ILE A 351 7.01 7.51 8.91
C ILE A 351 5.50 7.34 9.07
N LEU A 352 4.82 6.69 8.12
CA LEU A 352 3.36 6.51 8.12
C LEU A 352 2.61 7.83 8.24
N LEU A 353 2.94 8.74 7.34
CA LEU A 353 2.11 9.90 7.13
C LEU A 353 0.78 9.47 6.52
N GLU A 354 -0.30 9.65 7.27
CA GLU A 354 -1.65 9.27 6.88
C GLU A 354 -2.53 10.51 6.69
N LEU A 355 -3.53 10.36 5.83
CA LEU A 355 -4.47 11.42 5.49
C LEU A 355 -5.66 11.42 6.45
N GLY A 356 -6.10 12.60 6.88
CA GLY A 356 -7.32 12.76 7.67
C GLY A 356 -8.60 12.58 6.85
N ASN A 357 -9.74 12.84 7.48
CA ASN A 357 -11.08 12.70 6.88
C ASN A 357 -11.66 14.05 6.44
N THR A 358 -11.05 14.69 5.44
CA THR A 358 -11.59 15.91 4.79
C THR A 358 -11.66 15.73 3.28
N ASP A 359 -12.46 16.56 2.61
CA ASP A 359 -12.59 16.53 1.14
C ASP A 359 -11.24 16.67 0.44
N THR A 360 -10.39 17.61 0.88
CA THR A 360 -9.05 17.79 0.32
C THR A 360 -8.16 16.56 0.56
N ALA A 361 -8.32 15.89 1.71
CA ALA A 361 -7.60 14.65 2.00
C ALA A 361 -8.09 13.50 1.11
N HIS A 362 -9.38 13.44 0.75
CA HIS A 362 -9.91 12.45 -0.20
C HIS A 362 -9.39 12.67 -1.63
N ASP A 363 -9.30 13.92 -2.09
CA ASP A 363 -8.69 14.24 -3.38
C ASP A 363 -7.21 13.87 -3.41
N LEU A 364 -6.46 14.19 -2.35
CA LEU A 364 -5.06 13.80 -2.22
C LEU A 364 -4.90 12.27 -2.09
N ALA A 365 -5.82 11.58 -1.43
CA ALA A 365 -5.83 10.12 -1.33
C ALA A 365 -6.01 9.50 -2.72
N ALA A 366 -6.97 9.98 -3.51
CA ALA A 366 -7.19 9.53 -4.88
C ALA A 366 -5.95 9.77 -5.76
N GLU A 367 -5.34 10.97 -5.67
CA GLU A 367 -4.12 11.28 -6.41
C GLU A 367 -2.94 10.40 -5.97
N SER A 368 -2.81 10.12 -4.68
CA SER A 368 -1.70 9.30 -4.15
C SER A 368 -1.74 7.83 -4.61
N VAL A 369 -2.91 7.30 -4.95
CA VAL A 369 -3.01 5.98 -5.58
C VAL A 369 -2.42 6.00 -6.99
N ASN A 370 -2.50 7.14 -7.69
CA ASN A 370 -2.06 7.32 -9.06
C ASN A 370 -0.57 7.57 -9.17
N SER A 371 -0.09 8.55 -8.42
CA SER A 371 1.24 9.12 -8.59
C SER A 371 2.21 8.74 -7.47
N SER A 372 1.71 8.27 -6.32
CA SER A 372 2.50 8.05 -5.10
C SER A 372 2.65 6.59 -4.68
N LEU A 373 2.17 5.65 -5.50
CA LEU A 373 2.21 4.20 -5.19
C LEU A 373 1.59 3.87 -3.81
N ARG A 374 0.51 4.55 -3.39
CA ARG A 374 -0.28 4.16 -2.21
C ARG A 374 -1.35 3.13 -2.59
N TYR A 375 -1.72 2.23 -1.68
CA TYR A 375 -2.78 1.25 -1.93
C TYR A 375 -4.12 1.82 -1.53
N ALA A 376 -5.11 1.79 -2.43
CA ALA A 376 -6.50 1.93 -2.03
C ALA A 376 -6.90 0.70 -1.20
N THR A 377 -7.57 0.91 -0.07
CA THR A 377 -8.14 -0.16 0.76
C THR A 377 -9.66 -0.18 0.71
N SER A 378 -10.28 0.97 0.43
CA SER A 378 -11.70 1.08 0.16
C SER A 378 -12.00 2.29 -0.72
N ILE A 379 -13.04 2.15 -1.55
CA ILE A 379 -13.64 3.24 -2.32
C ILE A 379 -15.15 3.15 -2.07
N ASP A 380 -15.70 4.15 -1.37
CA ASP A 380 -17.14 4.20 -1.06
C ASP A 380 -17.66 5.64 -1.19
N GLY A 381 -18.71 5.85 -1.97
CA GLY A 381 -19.33 7.18 -2.12
C GLY A 381 -18.39 8.30 -2.61
N GLY A 382 -17.26 7.97 -3.25
CA GLY A 382 -16.22 8.92 -3.65
C GLY A 382 -15.12 9.15 -2.60
N ILE A 383 -15.26 8.57 -1.40
CA ILE A 383 -14.23 8.55 -0.36
C ILE A 383 -13.24 7.45 -0.69
N VAL A 384 -11.97 7.83 -0.86
CA VAL A 384 -10.86 6.90 -1.09
C VAL A 384 -10.06 6.79 0.21
N ARG A 385 -9.98 5.58 0.77
CA ARG A 385 -9.08 5.27 1.88
C ARG A 385 -7.83 4.60 1.32
N THR A 386 -6.66 5.01 1.79
CA THR A 386 -5.39 4.47 1.31
C THR A 386 -4.45 4.10 2.43
N VAL A 387 -3.51 3.21 2.14
CA VAL A 387 -2.42 2.82 3.05
C VAL A 387 -1.09 2.72 2.32
N CYS A 388 0.00 2.88 3.07
CA CYS A 388 1.35 2.53 2.65
C CYS A 388 1.77 1.21 3.30
N PRO A 389 1.71 0.06 2.59
CA PRO A 389 2.21 -1.19 3.13
C PRO A 389 3.74 -1.15 3.26
N SER A 390 4.27 -2.10 4.01
CA SER A 390 5.70 -2.26 4.30
C SER A 390 6.50 -2.63 3.04
N GLU A 391 6.80 -1.66 2.17
CA GLU A 391 7.57 -1.80 0.92
C GLU A 391 9.00 -1.28 1.10
N PRO A 392 9.97 -2.11 1.54
CA PRO A 392 11.29 -1.62 1.95
C PRO A 392 12.03 -0.92 0.81
N LEU A 393 11.83 -1.35 -0.45
CA LEU A 393 12.42 -0.68 -1.61
C LEU A 393 11.92 0.78 -1.74
N LEU A 394 10.62 1.03 -1.55
CA LEU A 394 10.08 2.40 -1.58
C LEU A 394 10.62 3.24 -0.44
N SER A 395 10.70 2.67 0.76
CA SER A 395 11.27 3.32 1.93
C SER A 395 12.75 3.67 1.76
N LEU A 396 13.53 2.83 1.07
CA LEU A 396 14.93 3.13 0.74
C LEU A 396 15.06 4.25 -0.30
N ILE A 397 14.21 4.25 -1.32
CA ILE A 397 14.18 5.30 -2.35
C ILE A 397 13.77 6.65 -1.73
N ALA A 398 12.73 6.66 -0.90
CA ALA A 398 12.30 7.84 -0.16
C ALA A 398 13.41 8.34 0.79
N SER A 399 14.16 7.44 1.42
CA SER A 399 15.35 7.78 2.21
C SER A 399 16.36 8.59 1.40
N ASP A 400 16.75 8.06 0.24
CA ASP A 400 17.79 8.64 -0.61
C ASP A 400 17.33 9.99 -1.15
N ALA A 401 16.05 10.11 -1.52
CA ALA A 401 15.46 11.38 -1.94
C ALA A 401 15.49 12.45 -0.83
N LEU A 402 15.07 12.09 0.39
CA LEU A 402 15.01 13.01 1.53
C LEU A 402 16.41 13.40 2.03
N ASN A 403 17.39 12.50 1.98
CA ASN A 403 18.74 12.76 2.53
C ASN A 403 19.73 13.36 1.53
N LYS A 404 19.28 13.73 0.32
CA LYS A 404 20.10 14.47 -0.65
C LYS A 404 20.18 15.95 -0.30
N GLY A 405 21.39 16.44 -0.01
CA GLY A 405 21.62 17.85 0.30
C GLY A 405 20.72 18.34 1.44
N ASN A 406 19.98 19.41 1.20
CA ASN A 406 19.04 20.01 2.17
C ASN A 406 17.60 19.52 2.01
N ASN A 407 17.36 18.47 1.21
CA ASN A 407 16.02 18.03 0.85
C ASN A 407 15.13 17.74 2.05
N PHE A 408 15.66 17.10 3.10
CA PHE A 408 14.88 16.77 4.29
C PHE A 408 14.25 18.01 4.93
N VAL A 409 15.06 19.05 5.14
CA VAL A 409 14.63 20.30 5.77
C VAL A 409 13.64 21.05 4.88
N SER A 410 13.92 21.16 3.57
CA SER A 410 12.99 21.80 2.64
C SER A 410 11.66 21.04 2.59
N SER A 411 11.71 19.70 2.55
CA SER A 411 10.52 18.84 2.55
C SER A 411 9.71 18.99 3.83
N LEU A 412 10.36 19.15 4.99
CA LEU A 412 9.68 19.39 6.26
C LEU A 412 8.95 20.72 6.28
N ARG A 413 9.51 21.79 5.69
CA ARG A 413 8.82 23.08 5.60
C ARG A 413 7.58 22.97 4.74
N THR A 414 7.74 22.44 3.53
CA THR A 414 6.62 22.25 2.62
C THR A 414 5.59 21.27 3.21
N LEU A 415 6.03 20.26 3.97
CA LEU A 415 5.13 19.41 4.73
C LEU A 415 4.33 20.26 5.71
N VAL A 416 4.96 21.03 6.60
CA VAL A 416 4.28 21.88 7.60
C VAL A 416 3.31 22.87 6.94
N ASP A 417 3.73 23.53 5.86
CA ASP A 417 2.88 24.44 5.07
C ASP A 417 1.66 23.69 4.50
N ALA A 418 1.87 22.47 4.01
CA ALA A 418 0.79 21.62 3.53
C ALA A 418 -0.10 21.11 4.67
N VAL A 419 0.45 20.66 5.81
CA VAL A 419 -0.30 20.17 6.99
C VAL A 419 -1.28 21.23 7.48
N ASN A 420 -0.84 22.49 7.52
CA ASN A 420 -1.66 23.62 7.92
C ASN A 420 -2.85 23.84 6.97
N ALA A 421 -2.74 23.39 5.71
CA ALA A 421 -3.79 23.44 4.70
C ALA A 421 -4.58 22.12 4.55
N THR A 422 -4.00 20.96 4.86
CA THR A 422 -4.51 19.63 4.51
C THR A 422 -4.28 18.58 5.60
N THR A 423 -5.06 18.68 6.69
CA THR A 423 -5.65 17.55 7.43
C THR A 423 -4.77 16.30 7.63
N ILE A 424 -3.77 16.40 8.50
CA ILE A 424 -3.24 15.22 9.21
C ILE A 424 -4.18 14.92 10.39
N ASP A 425 -4.36 13.64 10.75
CA ASP A 425 -5.06 13.27 11.98
C ASP A 425 -4.35 13.87 13.20
N ARG A 426 -4.89 15.00 13.69
CA ARG A 426 -4.34 15.82 14.79
C ARG A 426 -4.22 15.04 16.11
N GLY A 427 -4.88 13.88 16.23
CA GLY A 427 -4.77 13.00 17.40
C GLY A 427 -3.44 12.26 17.54
N GLN A 428 -2.56 12.27 16.51
CA GLN A 428 -1.34 11.46 16.44
C GLN A 428 -0.02 12.28 16.32
N GLU A 429 -0.03 13.59 16.56
CA GLU A 429 1.10 14.45 16.19
C GLU A 429 2.36 14.22 17.06
N GLY A 430 2.19 13.89 18.34
CA GLY A 430 3.32 13.48 19.20
C GLY A 430 3.98 12.19 18.70
N GLU A 431 3.18 11.24 18.23
CA GLU A 431 3.63 9.97 17.66
C GLU A 431 4.31 10.19 16.29
N LEU A 432 3.74 11.07 15.45
CA LEU A 432 4.35 11.51 14.19
C LEU A 432 5.76 12.07 14.41
N TYR A 433 5.93 12.93 15.41
CA TYR A 433 7.23 13.51 15.73
C TYR A 433 8.22 12.45 16.25
N CYS A 434 7.77 11.52 17.08
CA CYS A 434 8.60 10.40 17.53
C CYS A 434 9.06 9.56 16.33
N ARG A 435 8.16 9.25 15.39
CA ARG A 435 8.48 8.51 14.15
C ARG A 435 9.52 9.26 13.30
N LEU A 436 9.37 10.57 13.15
CA LEU A 436 10.35 11.43 12.47
C LEU A 436 11.72 11.36 13.12
N LEU A 437 11.81 11.55 14.44
CA LEU A 437 13.08 11.54 15.17
C LEU A 437 13.76 10.17 15.10
N ILE A 438 13.02 9.08 15.31
CA ILE A 438 13.53 7.71 15.24
C ILE A 438 14.09 7.44 13.84
N ILE A 439 13.33 7.72 12.77
CA ILE A 439 13.81 7.51 11.40
C ILE A 439 14.99 8.44 11.08
N ARG A 440 14.94 9.69 11.52
CA ARG A 440 15.99 10.68 11.28
C ARG A 440 17.31 10.31 11.97
N ALA A 441 17.28 9.76 13.18
CA ALA A 441 18.47 9.29 13.88
C ALA A 441 19.18 8.14 13.13
N ARG A 442 18.44 7.37 12.32
CA ARG A 442 19.03 6.33 11.46
C ARG A 442 19.68 6.90 10.21
N ASP A 443 19.13 7.98 9.66
CA ASP A 443 19.40 8.38 8.28
C ASP A 443 20.81 8.87 7.92
N PRO A 444 21.54 9.60 8.78
CA PRO A 444 22.92 10.01 8.49
C PRO A 444 23.85 8.86 8.10
N TRP A 445 23.53 7.64 8.58
CA TRP A 445 24.34 6.46 8.32
C TRP A 445 24.14 5.89 6.91
N PHE A 446 23.13 6.33 6.15
CA PHE A 446 22.97 5.97 4.74
C PHE A 446 23.97 6.69 3.81
N SER A 447 24.34 7.92 4.13
CA SER A 447 25.03 8.83 3.19
C SER A 447 26.53 8.61 3.03
N ASP A 448 27.19 7.93 3.97
CA ASP A 448 28.67 7.83 4.02
C ASP A 448 29.31 6.98 2.91
N ARG A 449 28.54 6.21 2.14
CA ARG A 449 29.02 5.52 0.94
C ARG A 449 27.91 5.47 -0.10
N ARG A 450 27.81 6.53 -0.91
CA ARG A 450 26.92 6.59 -2.09
C ARG A 450 27.11 5.34 -2.96
N PRO A 451 26.02 4.72 -3.46
CA PRO A 451 26.09 3.91 -4.67
C PRO A 451 25.03 4.32 -5.71
N LEU A 452 24.63 5.59 -5.77
CA LEU A 452 23.40 5.98 -6.49
C LEU A 452 23.53 7.23 -7.37
N HIS A 453 24.72 7.55 -7.90
CA HIS A 453 24.80 8.46 -9.05
C HIS A 453 24.71 7.68 -10.37
N PRO A 454 23.88 8.12 -11.33
CA PRO A 454 23.85 7.55 -12.67
C PRO A 454 25.18 7.89 -13.37
N GLY A 455 26.14 6.97 -13.31
CA GLY A 455 27.49 7.16 -13.84
C GLY A 455 28.56 6.39 -13.09
N ASP A 456 28.32 6.04 -11.83
CA ASP A 456 29.23 5.20 -11.05
C ASP A 456 29.12 3.75 -11.56
N THR A 457 30.19 3.25 -12.17
CA THR A 457 30.29 1.84 -12.55
C THR A 457 30.20 0.99 -11.29
N PHE A 458 29.10 0.25 -11.16
CA PHE A 458 28.93 -0.76 -10.12
C PHE A 458 30.11 -1.74 -10.18
N SER A 459 31.05 -1.58 -9.27
CA SER A 459 32.19 -2.48 -9.11
C SER A 459 31.72 -3.78 -8.46
N GLN A 460 30.99 -4.64 -9.19
CA GLN A 460 30.67 -6.06 -8.92
C GLN A 460 30.19 -6.45 -7.49
N GLY A 461 29.99 -5.53 -6.56
CA GLY A 461 29.59 -5.77 -5.18
C GLY A 461 28.08 -5.82 -5.01
N ALA A 462 27.62 -6.58 -4.02
CA ALA A 462 26.20 -6.74 -3.72
C ALA A 462 25.58 -5.42 -3.21
N PHE A 463 24.48 -4.98 -3.83
CA PHE A 463 23.70 -3.82 -3.39
C PHE A 463 22.96 -4.17 -2.09
N THR A 464 23.42 -3.61 -0.96
CA THR A 464 22.96 -3.98 0.40
C THR A 464 22.59 -2.75 1.23
N VAL A 465 21.64 -2.94 2.15
CA VAL A 465 21.28 -1.95 3.18
C VAL A 465 22.31 -1.99 4.30
N ARG A 466 22.80 -0.81 4.71
CA ARG A 466 23.74 -0.68 5.83
C ARG A 466 23.01 -0.89 7.16
N LEU A 467 23.51 -1.85 7.95
CA LEU A 467 23.19 -1.98 9.37
C LEU A 467 23.98 -0.97 10.20
N ILE A 468 23.35 -0.50 11.29
CA ILE A 468 24.01 0.31 12.33
C ILE A 468 23.91 -0.41 13.67
N THR A 469 24.78 -0.07 14.62
CA THR A 469 24.61 -0.53 15.99
C THR A 469 23.48 0.24 16.67
N LEU A 470 22.82 -0.37 17.66
CA LEU A 470 21.84 0.33 18.49
C LEU A 470 22.50 1.48 19.25
N GLU A 471 23.76 1.33 19.66
CA GLU A 471 24.58 2.42 20.20
C GLU A 471 24.63 3.64 19.27
N ASN A 472 25.05 3.46 18.02
CA ASN A 472 25.14 4.55 17.04
C ASN A 472 23.78 5.20 16.77
N HIS A 473 22.71 4.41 16.81
CA HIS A 473 21.36 4.91 16.63
C HIS A 473 20.91 5.77 17.81
N LEU A 474 21.13 5.31 19.04
CA LEU A 474 20.80 6.04 20.26
C LEU A 474 21.67 7.29 20.42
N ASP A 475 22.96 7.22 20.08
CA ASP A 475 23.83 8.39 20.06
C ASP A 475 23.31 9.45 19.10
N ALA A 476 22.94 9.07 17.87
CA ALA A 476 22.34 10.01 16.93
C ALA A 476 21.00 10.57 17.45
N LEU A 477 20.21 9.76 18.16
CA LEU A 477 18.91 10.17 18.68
C LEU A 477 19.03 11.12 19.88
N VAL A 478 19.92 10.85 20.85
CA VAL A 478 19.95 11.55 22.16
C VAL A 478 21.33 12.01 22.64
N HIS A 479 22.44 11.69 21.97
CA HIS A 479 23.83 11.78 22.49
C HIS A 479 23.97 11.12 23.87
N LEU A 480 24.44 9.87 23.95
CA LEU A 480 24.52 9.17 25.24
C LEU A 480 25.46 9.85 26.26
N GLU A 481 26.31 10.79 25.83
CA GLU A 481 27.10 11.69 26.69
C GLU A 481 26.25 12.56 27.62
N GLN A 482 24.95 12.71 27.35
CA GLN A 482 24.02 13.42 28.24
C GLN A 482 23.62 12.61 29.48
N LEU A 483 23.92 11.32 29.51
CA LEU A 483 23.63 10.45 30.65
C LEU A 483 24.68 10.63 31.76
N GLU A 484 24.33 10.17 32.96
CA GLU A 484 25.33 10.05 34.02
C GLU A 484 26.44 9.08 33.58
N PRO A 485 27.72 9.36 33.90
CA PRO A 485 28.83 8.56 33.40
C PRO A 485 28.72 7.06 33.69
N SER A 486 28.19 6.67 34.85
CA SER A 486 27.96 5.27 35.20
C SER A 486 26.90 4.62 34.30
N ASP A 487 25.77 5.30 34.11
CA ASP A 487 24.67 4.79 33.30
C ASP A 487 25.05 4.74 31.83
N GLN A 488 25.80 5.73 31.35
CA GLN A 488 26.34 5.78 30.00
C GLN A 488 27.19 4.54 29.70
N VAL A 489 28.15 4.23 30.58
CA VAL A 489 29.06 3.09 30.40
C VAL A 489 28.31 1.77 30.40
N GLU A 490 27.39 1.56 31.35
CA GLU A 490 26.62 0.31 31.43
C GLU A 490 25.64 0.16 30.28
N LEU A 491 24.95 1.23 29.87
CA LEU A 491 24.04 1.18 28.74
C LEU A 491 24.81 0.89 27.43
N ARG A 492 25.93 1.58 27.18
CA ARG A 492 26.76 1.35 25.97
C ARG A 492 27.21 -0.10 25.86
N LYS A 493 27.62 -0.75 26.96
CA LYS A 493 27.96 -2.19 26.97
C LYS A 493 26.82 -3.07 26.45
N VAL A 494 25.57 -2.73 26.80
CA VAL A 494 24.39 -3.47 26.35
C VAL A 494 24.10 -3.19 24.88
N VAL A 495 24.03 -1.91 24.49
CA VAL A 495 23.51 -1.52 23.16
C VAL A 495 24.54 -1.67 22.04
N ALA A 496 25.84 -1.68 22.33
CA ALA A 496 26.89 -1.87 21.33
C ALA A 496 26.84 -3.24 20.64
N ALA A 497 26.29 -4.26 21.32
CA ALA A 497 26.18 -5.61 20.80
C ALA A 497 25.03 -5.81 19.81
N TYR A 498 24.08 -4.88 19.72
CA TYR A 498 22.88 -5.03 18.89
C TYR A 498 22.99 -4.23 17.60
N HIS A 499 22.50 -4.81 16.52
CA HIS A 499 22.31 -4.18 15.22
C HIS A 499 20.86 -3.76 15.01
N VAL A 500 20.66 -2.66 14.30
CA VAL A 500 19.36 -2.07 14.00
C VAL A 500 19.21 -1.90 12.49
N ASN A 501 18.05 -2.32 11.98
CA ASN A 501 17.60 -2.08 10.61
C ASN A 501 16.23 -1.41 10.65
N ILE A 502 16.17 -0.08 10.66
CA ILE A 502 14.89 0.66 10.60
C ILE A 502 14.92 1.57 9.38
N THR A 503 14.12 1.25 8.39
CA THR A 503 13.96 2.01 7.13
C THR A 503 12.63 2.72 7.08
N HIS A 504 11.60 2.19 7.75
CA HIS A 504 10.27 2.78 7.77
C HIS A 504 9.46 2.30 8.98
N MET A 505 8.30 2.93 9.16
CA MET A 505 7.29 2.59 10.15
C MET A 505 6.15 1.80 9.48
N ILE A 506 5.47 0.93 10.23
CA ILE A 506 4.21 0.24 9.89
C ILE A 506 3.23 0.37 11.06
N GLN A 507 1.92 0.30 10.81
CA GLN A 507 0.91 0.48 11.86
C GLN A 507 0.17 -0.82 12.13
N PHE A 508 -0.11 -1.08 13.41
CA PHE A 508 -1.04 -2.09 13.85
C PHE A 508 -2.39 -1.46 14.20
N ASP A 509 -3.45 -2.12 13.77
CA ASP A 509 -4.82 -1.70 14.08
C ASP A 509 -5.32 -2.25 15.42
N ASP A 510 -4.75 -3.36 15.87
CA ASP A 510 -5.14 -4.06 17.09
C ASP A 510 -4.16 -3.77 18.25
N GLU A 511 -4.67 -3.91 19.48
CA GLU A 511 -3.84 -3.81 20.67
C GLU A 511 -2.77 -4.91 20.67
N ILE A 512 -1.53 -4.50 20.83
CA ILE A 512 -0.40 -5.41 20.95
C ILE A 512 -0.15 -5.66 22.43
N SER A 513 -0.45 -6.86 22.91
CA SER A 513 -0.05 -7.32 24.26
C SER A 513 1.08 -8.35 24.19
N ALA A 514 1.17 -9.13 23.11
CA ALA A 514 2.23 -10.11 22.89
C ALA A 514 2.58 -10.20 21.40
N ILE A 515 3.83 -10.54 21.09
CA ILE A 515 4.35 -10.63 19.72
C ILE A 515 5.12 -11.93 19.53
N PRO A 516 4.83 -12.74 18.49
CA PRO A 516 5.66 -13.87 18.11
C PRO A 516 7.09 -13.44 17.74
N GLN A 517 8.10 -14.16 18.22
CA GLN A 517 9.50 -13.89 17.83
C GLN A 517 9.72 -14.06 16.31
N THR A 518 8.95 -14.93 15.66
CA THR A 518 8.90 -15.05 14.19
C THR A 518 8.47 -13.74 13.52
N TYR A 519 7.56 -12.98 14.14
CA TYR A 519 7.16 -11.67 13.65
C TYR A 519 8.26 -10.61 13.87
N LEU A 520 8.98 -10.66 15.00
CA LEU A 520 10.15 -9.79 15.23
C LEU A 520 11.23 -10.01 14.16
N ARG A 521 11.45 -11.27 13.75
CA ARG A 521 12.31 -11.60 12.60
C ARG A 521 11.79 -10.96 11.32
N SER A 522 10.50 -11.07 11.00
CA SER A 522 9.92 -10.44 9.81
C SER A 522 10.09 -8.91 9.81
N LEU A 523 9.92 -8.25 10.97
CA LEU A 523 10.18 -6.81 11.12
C LEU A 523 11.66 -6.46 10.85
N CYS A 524 12.58 -7.23 11.42
CA CYS A 524 14.01 -7.05 11.22
C CYS A 524 14.41 -7.23 9.74
N ILE A 525 13.85 -8.24 9.08
CA ILE A 525 14.09 -8.55 7.67
C ILE A 525 13.61 -7.39 6.77
N ARG A 526 12.41 -6.87 7.04
CA ARG A 526 11.81 -5.76 6.27
C ARG A 526 12.43 -4.42 6.60
N GLY A 527 13.13 -4.33 7.73
CA GLY A 527 13.61 -3.09 8.29
C GLY A 527 12.47 -2.17 8.74
N ALA A 528 11.43 -2.75 9.35
CA ALA A 528 10.21 -2.04 9.77
C ALA A 528 10.19 -1.84 11.29
N ALA A 529 9.84 -0.63 11.72
CA ALA A 529 9.42 -0.31 13.08
C ALA A 529 7.88 -0.24 13.14
N VAL A 530 7.32 -0.40 14.32
CA VAL A 530 5.88 -0.52 14.55
C VAL A 530 5.36 0.71 15.31
N GLN A 531 4.29 1.29 14.77
CA GLN A 531 3.35 2.16 15.45
C GLN A 531 2.18 1.29 15.95
N CYS A 532 1.88 1.37 17.23
CA CYS A 532 0.76 0.65 17.82
C CYS A 532 -0.58 1.32 17.47
N CYS A 533 -1.69 0.63 17.77
CA CYS A 533 -3.02 1.17 17.56
C CYS A 533 -3.26 2.42 18.44
N HIS A 534 -4.23 3.25 18.04
CA HIS A 534 -4.61 4.41 18.84
C HIS A 534 -5.05 3.95 20.24
N ARG A 535 -4.60 4.67 21.29
CA ARG A 535 -4.84 4.35 22.71
C ARG A 535 -4.24 3.02 23.16
N GLN A 536 -3.23 2.50 22.47
CA GLN A 536 -2.40 1.41 22.98
C GLN A 536 -1.95 1.75 24.43
N PRO A 537 -2.17 0.84 25.39
CA PRO A 537 -1.66 1.05 26.74
C PRO A 537 -0.13 0.99 26.78
N VAL A 538 0.45 1.79 27.67
CA VAL A 538 1.88 1.77 28.07
C VAL A 538 2.87 2.28 27.01
N ILE A 539 2.80 1.79 25.77
CA ILE A 539 3.69 2.17 24.66
C ILE A 539 2.86 2.67 23.50
N ASP A 540 3.43 3.51 22.63
CA ASP A 540 2.76 3.85 21.37
C ASP A 540 3.50 3.29 20.14
N GLY A 541 4.67 2.67 20.32
CA GLY A 541 5.32 1.86 19.27
C GLY A 541 6.62 1.18 19.71
N PHE A 542 7.27 0.46 18.81
CA PHE A 542 8.55 -0.20 19.06
C PHE A 542 9.31 -0.54 17.77
N TRP A 543 10.58 -0.91 17.89
CA TRP A 543 11.38 -1.51 16.81
C TRP A 543 12.24 -2.65 17.34
N VAL A 544 12.87 -3.37 16.42
CA VAL A 544 13.67 -4.57 16.72
C VAL A 544 15.16 -4.28 16.55
N ALA A 545 15.96 -4.79 17.47
CA ALA A 545 17.40 -4.87 17.36
C ALA A 545 17.87 -6.34 17.51
N TYR A 546 18.99 -6.72 16.89
CA TYR A 546 19.46 -8.10 16.82
C TYR A 546 20.96 -8.19 17.14
N LYS A 547 21.38 -9.09 18.05
CA LYS A 547 22.79 -9.26 18.44
C LYS A 547 23.46 -10.55 17.95
N GLY A 548 22.76 -11.40 17.21
CA GLY A 548 23.34 -12.63 16.70
C GLY A 548 24.31 -12.39 15.54
N ASP A 549 25.05 -13.44 15.16
CA ASP A 549 25.92 -13.40 13.99
C ASP A 549 25.08 -13.18 12.71
N LEU A 550 25.50 -12.22 11.88
CA LEU A 550 24.82 -11.83 10.65
C LEU A 550 24.95 -12.86 9.52
N ASP A 551 25.96 -13.74 9.62
CA ASP A 551 26.26 -14.79 8.65
C ASP A 551 25.68 -16.15 9.05
N GLN A 552 25.14 -16.27 10.26
CA GLN A 552 24.46 -17.47 10.75
C GLN A 552 22.94 -17.36 10.58
N PRO A 553 22.21 -18.49 10.63
CA PRO A 553 20.76 -18.46 10.71
C PRO A 553 20.26 -17.59 11.88
N PHE A 554 19.12 -16.92 11.70
CA PHE A 554 18.50 -16.14 12.76
C PHE A 554 18.30 -16.98 14.03
N ASP A 555 18.88 -16.51 15.14
CA ASP A 555 18.53 -16.99 16.48
C ASP A 555 17.45 -16.07 17.07
N LEU A 556 16.25 -16.63 17.21
CA LEU A 556 15.06 -15.89 17.64
C LEU A 556 15.17 -15.34 19.08
N ASP A 557 16.07 -15.90 19.90
CA ASP A 557 16.33 -15.44 21.26
C ASP A 557 17.30 -14.25 21.34
N GLN A 558 17.87 -13.83 20.20
CA GLN A 558 18.82 -12.70 20.11
C GLN A 558 18.14 -11.37 19.77
N PHE A 559 16.81 -11.32 19.73
CA PHE A 559 16.07 -10.08 19.48
C PHE A 559 15.87 -9.26 20.77
N LEU A 560 16.11 -7.96 20.64
CA LEU A 560 15.76 -6.94 21.62
C LEU A 560 14.63 -6.09 21.06
N VAL A 561 13.57 -5.90 21.85
CA VAL A 561 12.49 -4.96 21.51
C VAL A 561 12.82 -3.62 22.16
N VAL A 562 12.93 -2.58 21.33
CA VAL A 562 13.09 -1.20 21.78
C VAL A 562 11.76 -0.50 21.64
N SER A 563 11.05 -0.30 22.75
CA SER A 563 9.73 0.33 22.75
C SER A 563 9.85 1.82 22.99
N TRP A 564 8.86 2.59 22.55
CA TRP A 564 8.76 4.00 22.87
C TRP A 564 7.35 4.38 23.35
N GLN A 565 7.29 5.43 24.15
CA GLN A 565 6.06 6.15 24.46
C GLN A 565 6.27 7.64 24.24
N SER A 566 5.28 8.29 23.63
CA SER A 566 5.22 9.72 23.42
C SER A 566 4.40 10.41 24.51
N LYS A 567 4.85 11.59 24.93
CA LYS A 567 4.05 12.53 25.71
C LYS A 567 4.28 13.94 25.17
N ALA A 568 3.19 14.62 24.85
CA ALA A 568 3.20 16.00 24.39
C ALA A 568 2.43 16.88 25.40
N LYS A 569 2.88 16.90 26.67
CA LYS A 569 2.29 17.75 27.72
C LYS A 569 3.37 18.65 28.34
N ALA A 570 3.04 19.91 28.57
CA ALA A 570 3.97 20.88 29.16
C ALA A 570 4.47 20.46 30.56
N ALA A 571 3.62 19.76 31.32
CA ALA A 571 3.98 19.18 32.61
C ALA A 571 4.78 17.89 32.40
N ALA A 572 6.01 17.85 32.93
CA ALA A 572 6.90 16.71 32.81
C ALA A 572 6.26 15.43 33.38
N ALA A 573 6.27 14.36 32.58
CA ALA A 573 5.74 13.06 32.95
C ALA A 573 6.45 12.43 34.15
N SER A 574 7.64 12.92 34.51
CA SER A 574 8.39 12.48 35.70
C SER A 574 7.71 12.74 37.06
N GLN A 575 6.66 13.57 37.10
CA GLN A 575 5.84 13.71 38.32
C GLN A 575 4.81 12.58 38.46
N THR A 576 4.72 11.67 37.47
CA THR A 576 3.76 10.57 37.43
C THR A 576 4.48 9.22 37.50
N ASP A 577 3.83 8.22 38.08
CA ASP A 577 4.28 6.81 38.15
C ASP A 577 4.52 6.16 36.75
N LEU A 578 4.26 6.90 35.66
CA LEU A 578 4.34 6.46 34.28
C LEU A 578 5.71 5.90 33.89
N VAL A 579 6.79 6.64 34.15
CA VAL A 579 8.16 6.20 33.79
C VAL A 579 8.49 4.88 34.50
N ASN A 580 7.91 4.67 35.69
CA ASN A 580 8.12 3.45 36.46
C ASN A 580 7.34 2.28 35.88
N SER A 581 6.22 2.51 35.19
CA SER A 581 5.37 1.47 34.62
C SER A 581 5.70 1.11 33.18
N LEU A 582 6.60 1.84 32.51
CA LEU A 582 6.96 1.61 31.12
C LEU A 582 7.66 0.27 30.91
N THR A 583 7.16 -0.50 29.96
CA THR A 583 7.68 -1.79 29.51
C THR A 583 7.21 -2.04 28.09
N GLY A 584 7.84 -2.96 27.36
CA GLY A 584 7.42 -3.43 26.05
C GLY A 584 6.48 -4.64 26.12
N PRO A 585 6.02 -5.13 24.95
CA PRO A 585 5.11 -6.26 24.86
C PRO A 585 5.79 -7.56 25.25
N MET A 586 4.98 -8.58 25.56
CA MET A 586 5.47 -9.95 25.74
C MET A 586 5.96 -10.52 24.41
N GLN A 587 6.92 -11.45 24.46
CA GLN A 587 7.32 -12.24 23.30
C GLN A 587 6.73 -13.65 23.40
N ILE A 588 6.41 -14.24 22.26
CA ILE A 588 5.96 -15.64 22.15
C ILE A 588 7.05 -16.40 21.41
N ASP A 589 7.65 -17.39 22.07
CA ASP A 589 8.69 -18.22 21.50
C ASP A 589 8.12 -19.21 20.46
N SER A 590 9.00 -19.93 19.77
CA SER A 590 8.62 -20.93 18.77
C SER A 590 7.77 -22.10 19.30
N ARG A 591 7.69 -22.27 20.62
CA ARG A 591 6.86 -23.29 21.30
C ARG A 591 5.53 -22.71 21.80
N GLY A 592 5.23 -21.45 21.49
CA GLY A 592 4.05 -20.75 21.98
C GLY A 592 4.17 -20.28 23.44
N LYS A 593 5.35 -20.40 24.07
CA LYS A 593 5.56 -19.96 25.44
C LYS A 593 5.74 -18.45 25.46
N ARG A 594 5.00 -17.78 26.34
CA ARG A 594 5.19 -16.36 26.63
C ARG A 594 6.48 -16.17 27.42
N CYS A 595 7.30 -15.22 26.99
CA CYS A 595 8.51 -14.82 27.67
C CYS A 595 8.67 -13.31 27.62
N LYS A 596 9.33 -12.75 28.62
CA LYS A 596 9.74 -11.35 28.63
C LYS A 596 11.24 -11.30 28.84
N VAL A 597 11.97 -11.01 27.77
CA VAL A 597 13.41 -10.78 27.82
C VAL A 597 13.69 -9.33 28.21
N ALA A 598 14.92 -9.01 28.64
CA ALA A 598 15.31 -7.64 28.94
C ALA A 598 15.03 -6.72 27.72
N GLN A 599 14.50 -5.52 27.97
CA GLN A 599 14.06 -4.58 26.95
C GLN A 599 14.78 -3.23 27.08
N LEU A 600 14.56 -2.37 26.10
CA LEU A 600 14.87 -0.94 26.18
C LEU A 600 13.58 -0.18 25.91
N VAL A 601 13.26 0.80 26.75
CA VAL A 601 12.09 1.66 26.58
C VAL A 601 12.50 3.12 26.55
N ILE A 602 11.90 3.90 25.65
CA ILE A 602 12.18 5.32 25.50
C ILE A 602 10.91 6.12 25.76
N LEU A 603 10.93 6.97 26.76
CA LEU A 603 9.90 8.00 26.95
C LEU A 603 10.36 9.30 26.28
N MET A 604 9.59 9.73 25.29
CA MET A 604 9.81 10.98 24.56
C MET A 604 8.81 12.02 25.10
N ASP A 605 9.22 12.80 26.09
CA ASP A 605 8.42 13.84 26.76
C ASP A 605 8.65 15.21 26.06
N LEU A 606 8.07 15.33 24.87
CA LEU A 606 8.39 16.34 23.85
C LEU A 606 8.16 17.79 24.30
N GLN A 607 7.18 18.02 25.17
CA GLN A 607 6.84 19.38 25.64
C GLN A 607 7.46 19.75 26.99
N ALA A 608 8.11 18.80 27.67
CA ALA A 608 8.69 19.05 28.99
C ALA A 608 9.96 19.90 28.88
N LYS A 609 9.84 21.20 29.18
CA LYS A 609 10.98 22.14 29.16
C LYS A 609 11.89 22.04 30.39
N ALA A 610 11.49 21.31 31.44
CA ALA A 610 12.28 21.21 32.66
C ALA A 610 13.38 20.14 32.53
N SER A 611 14.62 20.48 32.88
CA SER A 611 15.72 19.50 33.00
C SER A 611 15.53 18.58 34.21
N PHE A 612 16.27 17.47 34.24
CA PHE A 612 16.29 16.56 35.38
C PHE A 612 17.07 17.18 36.56
N LYS A 613 16.45 17.21 37.74
CA LYS A 613 17.11 17.71 38.96
C LYS A 613 18.27 16.79 39.34
N GLY A 614 19.42 17.38 39.69
CA GLY A 614 20.59 16.67 40.21
C GLY A 614 21.60 16.16 39.17
N GLN A 615 21.34 16.34 37.88
CA GLN A 615 22.18 15.82 36.79
C GLN A 615 22.60 16.97 35.84
N GLY A 616 23.24 18.02 36.35
CA GLY A 616 23.88 19.04 35.51
C GLY A 616 23.03 19.74 34.43
N ASN A 617 21.72 19.92 34.65
CA ASN A 617 20.75 20.44 33.66
C ASN A 617 20.50 19.54 32.42
N THR A 618 20.81 18.24 32.48
CA THR A 618 20.57 17.34 31.35
C THR A 618 19.07 17.12 31.08
N LYS A 619 18.77 16.88 29.80
CA LYS A 619 17.42 16.59 29.28
C LYS A 619 17.13 15.10 29.18
N VAL A 620 18.12 14.26 29.49
CA VAL A 620 18.05 12.82 29.33
C VAL A 620 18.40 12.17 30.67
N ARG A 621 17.62 11.17 31.06
CA ARG A 621 17.89 10.32 32.22
C ARG A 621 17.71 8.86 31.83
N ALA A 622 18.69 8.03 32.19
CA ALA A 622 18.55 6.60 32.13
C ALA A 622 18.15 6.04 33.51
N THR A 623 17.40 4.94 33.51
CA THR A 623 17.14 4.13 34.71
C THR A 623 17.17 2.66 34.30
N HIS A 624 17.66 1.78 35.17
CA HIS A 624 17.67 0.34 34.95
C HIS A 624 16.95 -0.36 36.09
N ARG A 625 15.76 -0.92 35.82
CA ARG A 625 14.88 -1.53 36.83
C ARG A 625 13.75 -2.32 36.19
N ALA A 626 13.07 -3.15 36.98
CA ALA A 626 11.82 -3.77 36.60
C ALA A 626 10.67 -2.73 36.51
N ALA A 627 9.75 -2.93 35.57
CA ALA A 627 8.57 -2.09 35.45
C ALA A 627 7.58 -2.33 36.60
N LYS A 628 7.03 -1.25 37.15
CA LYS A 628 5.98 -1.28 38.16
C LYS A 628 4.64 -1.55 37.48
N VAL A 629 4.12 -2.77 37.67
CA VAL A 629 2.79 -3.14 37.19
C VAL A 629 1.73 -2.30 37.94
N PRO A 630 0.88 -1.53 37.24
CA PRO A 630 -0.20 -0.79 37.89
C PRO A 630 -1.16 -1.74 38.61
N PRO A 631 -1.67 -1.39 39.80
CA PRO A 631 -2.68 -2.21 40.47
C PRO A 631 -3.93 -2.32 39.57
N PRO A 632 -4.62 -3.48 39.58
CA PRO A 632 -5.91 -3.60 38.91
C PRO A 632 -6.84 -2.50 39.41
N SER A 633 -7.42 -1.73 38.49
CA SER A 633 -8.32 -0.67 38.90
C SER A 633 -9.61 -1.26 39.46
N THR A 634 -10.02 -0.76 40.63
CA THR A 634 -11.26 -1.18 41.32
C THR A 634 -12.52 -0.53 40.75
N LYS A 635 -12.39 0.40 39.80
CA LYS A 635 -13.53 1.06 39.15
C LYS A 635 -14.11 0.15 38.06
N CYS A 636 -15.43 -0.06 38.07
CA CYS A 636 -16.15 -0.95 37.15
C CYS A 636 -15.94 -0.70 35.63
N ASN A 637 -15.31 0.42 35.25
CA ASN A 637 -15.07 0.81 33.85
C ASN A 637 -13.60 1.15 33.56
N ALA A 638 -12.67 0.87 34.48
CA ALA A 638 -11.27 1.14 34.20
C ALA A 638 -10.66 0.01 33.36
N PRO A 639 -9.73 0.33 32.45
CA PRO A 639 -9.10 -0.68 31.61
C PRO A 639 -8.40 -1.72 32.48
N ALA A 640 -8.52 -2.98 32.08
CA ALA A 640 -7.75 -4.07 32.67
C ALA A 640 -6.25 -3.74 32.60
N VAL A 641 -5.46 -4.32 33.50
CA VAL A 641 -3.99 -4.25 33.40
C VAL A 641 -3.60 -4.74 32.01
N TRP A 642 -2.79 -3.96 31.31
CA TRP A 642 -2.38 -4.27 29.95
C TRP A 642 -1.73 -5.66 29.88
N GLY A 643 -2.14 -6.47 28.90
CA GLY A 643 -1.67 -7.85 28.77
C GLY A 643 -0.18 -7.99 28.42
N GLY A 644 0.49 -6.88 28.09
CA GLY A 644 1.93 -6.82 27.87
C GLY A 644 2.78 -6.89 29.14
N TYR A 645 2.20 -6.69 30.34
CA TYR A 645 2.93 -6.94 31.59
C TYR A 645 3.15 -8.45 31.82
N ALA A 646 4.19 -8.77 32.58
CA ALA A 646 4.42 -10.10 33.13
C ALA A 646 3.21 -10.52 33.98
N LEU A 647 2.91 -11.82 33.97
CA LEU A 647 1.80 -12.36 34.77
C LEU A 647 2.08 -12.22 36.27
N PRO A 648 1.05 -12.29 37.15
CA PRO A 648 1.24 -12.13 38.59
C PRO A 648 2.21 -13.13 39.25
N ASP A 649 2.42 -14.30 38.62
CA ASP A 649 3.37 -15.34 39.02
C ASP A 649 4.74 -15.23 38.32
N GLU A 650 4.90 -14.25 37.44
CA GLU A 650 6.13 -13.94 36.72
C GLU A 650 6.74 -12.62 37.24
N THR A 651 8.05 -12.47 37.07
CA THR A 651 8.77 -11.24 37.43
C THR A 651 8.99 -10.39 36.19
N GLU A 652 8.61 -9.10 36.22
CA GLU A 652 9.03 -8.14 35.20
C GLU A 652 10.56 -8.06 35.16
N PRO A 653 11.21 -8.30 34.01
CA PRO A 653 12.66 -8.21 33.90
C PRO A 653 13.13 -6.78 34.08
N GLU A 654 14.36 -6.63 34.58
CA GLU A 654 15.02 -5.33 34.57
C GLU A 654 15.18 -4.83 33.13
N THR A 655 14.81 -3.57 32.93
CA THR A 655 14.71 -2.93 31.63
C THR A 655 15.36 -1.55 31.72
N TRP A 656 16.10 -1.18 30.67
CA TRP A 656 16.60 0.18 30.55
C TRP A 656 15.46 1.10 30.10
N CYS A 657 15.25 2.20 30.81
CA CYS A 657 14.31 3.24 30.43
C CYS A 657 15.06 4.56 30.23
N LEU A 658 15.04 5.08 29.00
CA LEU A 658 15.53 6.42 28.65
C LEU A 658 14.37 7.41 28.70
N ASN A 659 14.44 8.40 29.57
CA ASN A 659 13.47 9.49 29.63
C ASN A 659 14.11 10.76 29.08
N ILE A 660 13.56 11.26 27.98
CA ILE A 660 14.05 12.40 27.21
C ILE A 660 13.00 13.51 27.30
N ARG A 661 13.43 14.73 27.63
CA ARG A 661 12.55 15.88 27.81
C ARG A 661 12.88 17.02 26.87
N GLY A 662 11.86 17.57 26.22
CA GLY A 662 12.02 18.61 25.22
C GLY A 662 12.01 18.04 23.81
N HIS A 663 12.19 18.90 22.82
CA HIS A 663 12.14 18.57 21.39
C HIS A 663 13.20 19.36 20.58
N ASP A 664 14.10 20.05 21.29
CA ASP A 664 15.15 20.86 20.68
C ASP A 664 16.40 20.01 20.40
N ARG A 665 17.38 20.62 19.73
CA ARG A 665 18.70 20.03 19.48
C ARG A 665 19.39 19.53 20.76
N ALA A 666 19.17 20.20 21.89
CA ALA A 666 19.76 19.78 23.15
C ALA A 666 19.19 18.43 23.61
N SER A 667 17.94 18.15 23.28
CA SER A 667 17.26 16.88 23.60
C SER A 667 17.48 15.82 22.52
N TYR A 668 17.45 16.24 21.26
CA TYR A 668 17.53 15.38 20.07
C TYR A 668 18.54 15.93 19.05
N PRO A 669 19.80 15.49 19.08
CA PRO A 669 20.84 15.99 18.19
C PRO A 669 20.58 15.77 16.70
N CYS A 670 19.86 14.69 16.34
CA CYS A 670 19.47 14.40 14.96
C CYS A 670 18.58 15.47 14.30
N THR A 671 18.09 16.44 15.06
CA THR A 671 17.34 17.59 14.54
C THR A 671 18.24 18.65 13.90
N ASP A 672 19.55 18.61 14.12
CA ASP A 672 20.47 19.42 13.35
C ASP A 672 20.50 18.97 11.88
N SER A 673 20.31 19.93 10.99
CA SER A 673 20.71 19.76 9.59
C SER A 673 22.21 19.46 9.54
N ALA A 674 22.60 18.58 8.62
CA ALA A 674 23.99 18.26 8.27
C ALA A 674 24.89 19.53 8.15
N PRO A 675 26.23 19.40 8.17
CA PRO A 675 27.17 20.54 8.29
C PRO A 675 27.26 21.39 7.01
N CYS A 676 26.15 22.01 6.60
CA CYS A 676 26.09 22.97 5.50
C CYS A 676 25.88 24.37 6.09
N GLU A 677 26.68 25.33 5.64
CA GLU A 677 26.89 26.66 6.26
C GLU A 677 25.66 27.60 6.21
N GLU A 678 24.58 27.19 5.57
CA GLU A 678 23.32 27.94 5.54
C GLU A 678 22.37 27.41 6.61
N ARG A 679 22.33 28.09 7.77
CA ARG A 679 21.43 27.76 8.89
C ARG A 679 19.97 27.85 8.45
N PRO A 680 19.26 26.72 8.29
CA PRO A 680 17.82 26.74 8.12
C PRO A 680 17.14 27.07 9.48
N PRO A 681 15.89 27.59 9.51
CA PRO A 681 15.07 27.59 10.74
C PRO A 681 15.20 26.27 11.50
N ASP A 682 15.43 26.40 12.80
CA ASP A 682 15.59 25.28 13.74
C ASP A 682 14.39 24.34 13.62
N PHE A 683 14.62 23.03 13.56
CA PHE A 683 13.57 22.01 13.59
C PHE A 683 12.62 22.21 14.79
N ALA A 684 13.13 22.79 15.88
CA ALA A 684 12.33 23.23 17.02
C ALA A 684 11.32 24.33 16.65
N SER A 685 11.67 25.27 15.76
CA SER A 685 10.76 26.32 15.29
C SER A 685 9.62 25.77 14.41
N LEU A 686 9.87 24.73 13.63
CA LEU A 686 8.82 24.03 12.87
C LEU A 686 7.88 23.28 13.83
N PHE A 687 8.42 22.68 14.89
CA PHE A 687 7.61 22.08 15.95
C PHE A 687 6.78 23.15 16.69
N ASP A 688 7.39 24.26 17.10
CA ASP A 688 6.72 25.38 17.77
C ASP A 688 5.69 26.10 16.88
N GLN A 689 5.77 26.00 15.56
CA GLN A 689 4.73 26.51 14.64
C GLN A 689 3.51 25.58 14.58
N VAL A 690 3.72 24.28 14.69
CA VAL A 690 2.67 23.27 14.59
C VAL A 690 1.96 23.10 15.95
N LEU A 691 2.69 23.15 17.07
CA LEU A 691 2.22 22.83 18.43
C LEU A 691 1.12 23.73 19.06
N PRO A 692 1.11 25.07 18.89
CA PRO A 692 0.18 25.94 19.60
C PRO A 692 -1.28 25.77 19.16
N ASP A 693 -1.51 25.50 17.88
CA ASP A 693 -2.86 25.26 17.32
C ASP A 693 -3.44 23.90 17.78
N ILE A 694 -2.58 22.98 18.23
CA ILE A 694 -2.89 21.61 18.68
C ILE A 694 -3.42 21.59 20.12
N VAL A 695 -2.80 22.36 21.02
CA VAL A 695 -3.20 22.43 22.43
C VAL A 695 -4.56 23.11 22.61
N ALA A 696 -4.93 24.02 21.71
CA ALA A 696 -6.22 24.70 21.75
C ALA A 696 -7.42 23.80 21.32
N GLN A 697 -7.19 22.79 20.47
CA GLN A 697 -8.26 21.99 19.85
C GLN A 697 -8.42 20.57 20.41
N SER A 698 -7.40 20.03 21.06
CA SER A 698 -7.50 18.76 21.79
C SER A 698 -8.47 18.81 22.98
N ILE A 699 -8.90 20.01 23.40
CA ILE A 699 -9.90 20.24 24.45
C ILE A 699 -11.35 20.10 23.93
N THR A 700 -11.59 20.17 22.61
CA THR A 700 -12.95 20.18 22.03
C THR A 700 -13.39 18.89 21.35
N ALA A 701 -12.50 17.92 21.08
CA ALA A 701 -12.78 16.72 20.28
C ALA A 701 -13.26 15.47 21.06
N GLU A 702 -13.77 15.61 22.29
CA GLU A 702 -14.25 14.47 23.10
C GLU A 702 -15.62 13.89 22.69
N VAL A 703 -16.25 14.40 21.61
CA VAL A 703 -17.61 13.97 21.20
C VAL A 703 -17.71 13.78 19.69
N SER A 704 -17.15 12.68 19.17
CA SER A 704 -17.80 11.82 18.15
C SER A 704 -16.77 10.87 17.54
N HIS A 705 -16.91 9.57 17.78
CA HIS A 705 -16.56 8.52 16.80
C HIS A 705 -17.09 7.17 17.34
N HIS A 706 -18.29 6.81 16.90
CA HIS A 706 -18.91 5.49 17.09
C HIS A 706 -19.59 5.11 15.77
N ALA A 707 -18.80 4.67 14.79
CA ALA A 707 -19.25 3.90 13.63
C ALA A 707 -18.04 3.58 12.72
N ASP A 708 -17.31 2.47 12.96
CA ASP A 708 -16.40 1.92 11.94
C ASP A 708 -15.99 0.45 12.22
N ALA A 709 -16.97 -0.40 12.57
CA ALA A 709 -16.74 -1.78 13.03
C ALA A 709 -16.90 -2.88 11.94
N CYS A 710 -17.10 -2.55 10.66
CA CYS A 710 -17.56 -3.55 9.67
C CYS A 710 -16.63 -3.87 8.49
N LEU A 711 -15.40 -3.34 8.39
CA LEU A 711 -14.60 -3.50 7.14
C LEU A 711 -13.09 -3.77 7.31
N ARG A 712 -12.64 -4.57 8.30
CA ARG A 712 -11.21 -4.85 8.48
C ARG A 712 -10.85 -6.35 8.45
N PRO A 713 -10.12 -6.82 7.41
CA PRO A 713 -9.42 -8.09 7.47
C PRO A 713 -7.91 -7.87 7.26
N LEU A 714 -7.22 -7.39 8.29
CA LEU A 714 -5.74 -7.45 8.38
C LEU A 714 -5.29 -8.19 9.66
N SER A 715 -6.14 -8.22 10.70
CA SER A 715 -5.94 -9.00 11.92
C SER A 715 -5.82 -10.52 11.70
N ARG A 716 -6.32 -11.05 10.57
CA ARG A 716 -6.22 -12.47 10.22
C ARG A 716 -4.83 -12.96 9.82
N PHE A 717 -3.85 -12.08 9.58
CA PHE A 717 -2.49 -12.52 9.27
C PHE A 717 -1.79 -13.16 10.48
N LEU A 718 -2.22 -12.83 11.70
CA LEU A 718 -1.74 -13.48 12.93
C LEU A 718 -2.39 -14.86 13.18
N GLY A 719 -3.46 -15.20 12.46
CA GLY A 719 -4.19 -16.47 12.65
C GLY A 719 -3.75 -17.63 11.76
N VAL A 720 -2.81 -17.42 10.83
CA VAL A 720 -2.35 -18.45 9.87
C VAL A 720 -0.92 -18.93 10.16
N VAL A 721 -0.28 -18.41 11.22
CA VAL A 721 1.04 -18.86 11.71
C VAL A 721 0.95 -19.41 13.15
N ALA A 722 -0.25 -19.80 13.59
CA ALA A 722 -0.49 -20.55 14.83
C ALA A 722 -0.90 -21.99 14.52
#